data_AF-A0A4D8Y744-F1
#
_entry.id   AF-A0A4D8Y744-F1
#
_cell.length_a   1.000
_cell.length_b   1.000
_cell.length_c   1.000
_cell.angle_alpha   90.00
_cell.angle_beta   90.00
_cell.angle_gamma   90.00
#
_symmetry.space_group_name_H-M   'P 1'
#
loop_
_entity.id
_entity.type
_entity.pdbx_description
1 polymer ?
#
loop_
_entity_poly.entity_id
_entity_poly.type
_entity_poly.pdbx_seq_one_letter_code
_entity_poly.pdbx_strand_id
1 'polypeptide(L)'
;MVLAAALIGFWWMRYWLGGPPADSRVFVDDVTRLNKTAVDRVFYVKTADDLKEIIALAHVHGKHVSIRGQSHTMGGQTIASDGYVIDMKYFNKMSYDAASQTVRTEPGATWGQLIKYLNDFGMSPLIMQSYCSFSVGGTVAVNAHGITSDYGMYESVVSLDIIDSSGQRLTCSRTNNRELFSLVIGGYGLFGFICEVTIKVVPNVKISMESVKLGSEDFPTYYQRVLEDPSVEVKLARIDVTRPQDIFLFIFRKDSDQRTVSDLDSEARVMKQVTQFLYKWAMPLRIIQRFRYFVETHASKPLDWSGENDRNLLMYESAAPLARLYTGIVALDHTFVLQEYFIPHDNFGKWMSAIRVLLKKPFEHVTLLNITIRYLYKDNNSFLPYATTDMFAFVFYYRLKRTTTADQDLEHIHNRFVEIALSLDGTFYLPYRHHYSDEQLRQAYPRIETFFKRKAHYDPKNVFSNLWYKRYARSVIDVHKRPSAQQNKHKALPEPQFDPSIVPIVSEHRINSYQEVFKSQVLKKKLETFLRIIFNIENPARLFSQIALVVWNPKNNTDMKVYNELQRRLNARKFQSVYKLRNGIKTLKQVSEQRTELAQETLSIVTKLGLVGSLHDYASIGDSGKMILSLRSALGMKGTAYVVHDRQRSTADIIERGSLFQVGNFVPIDYHRIEDLPIPSNSVDLVTMNQGLHHLHQNQIVNFLKIVYRILRPGGIFLVREHDARPELIPILDLAHSIFNAVTGVSSDDEKHEIRAFRPMAEWRRILTEVGFEDMYLYEMQHNDPTEDYMLCFAKPPFKTQRAQDVPLTMSQEIVAEADYRAKNLRVTAAQEDSTTSYYRLPEWVLVRVTQIYANFLNHTPWYRFPYIKFTLLYWKLVLFAYLSAARFRDPLRAATNIGLIMDVIIGVVLTLLFAQLWVLAIPLRLLYGGENPSEGESSQLLVTVPSHSTVDWPRIDSRIQWQSLGTKNNSSLFLLTIPKHIPFTEILLKISHSVEHIQLIEISGQRDDMQIEVTVDKKNAINPLKRLAGARYLYDYQYPTDPTTTYCALSVNINQLFEVLAELQNHSAKVLQIYDFL
;
A
#
# COMPACT_ATOMS: atom_id res chain seq x y z
N MET A 1 13.80 15.85 -11.36
CA MET A 1 13.67 14.76 -12.36
C MET A 1 14.88 13.84 -12.43
N VAL A 2 16.13 14.35 -12.49
CA VAL A 2 17.36 13.53 -12.42
C VAL A 2 17.46 12.69 -11.14
N LEU A 3 17.03 13.22 -9.99
CA LEU A 3 16.92 12.46 -8.73
C LEU A 3 15.89 11.31 -8.81
N ALA A 4 14.83 11.45 -9.60
CA ALA A 4 13.81 10.40 -9.75
C ALA A 4 14.34 9.23 -10.58
N ALA A 5 15.16 9.49 -11.61
CA ALA A 5 15.80 8.46 -12.42
C ALA A 5 16.92 7.73 -11.66
N ALA A 6 17.71 8.46 -10.86
CA ALA A 6 18.73 7.86 -10.00
C ALA A 6 18.12 6.99 -8.88
N LEU A 7 16.99 7.41 -8.31
CA LEU A 7 16.25 6.62 -7.33
C LEU A 7 15.66 5.33 -7.93
N ILE A 8 15.20 5.36 -9.19
CA ILE A 8 14.72 4.15 -9.90
C ILE A 8 15.88 3.18 -10.16
N GLY A 9 17.06 3.68 -10.55
CA GLY A 9 18.26 2.86 -10.73
C GLY A 9 18.80 2.25 -9.43
N PHE A 10 18.76 2.99 -8.32
CA PHE A 10 19.19 2.51 -7.01
C PHE A 10 18.21 1.49 -6.41
N TRP A 11 16.92 1.64 -6.71
CA TRP A 11 15.88 0.67 -6.35
C TRP A 11 16.03 -0.64 -7.14
N TRP A 12 16.42 -0.55 -8.42
CA TRP A 12 16.71 -1.69 -9.28
C TRP A 12 17.93 -2.52 -8.82
N MET A 13 19.01 -1.88 -8.39
CA MET A 13 20.22 -2.60 -7.93
C MET A 13 20.04 -3.33 -6.60
N ARG A 14 19.24 -2.78 -5.67
CA ARG A 14 18.98 -3.42 -4.36
C ARG A 14 18.08 -4.67 -4.48
N TYR A 15 17.29 -4.76 -5.55
CA TYR A 15 16.42 -5.91 -5.82
C TYR A 15 17.19 -7.13 -6.36
N TRP A 16 18.38 -6.93 -6.93
CA TRP A 16 19.15 -7.98 -7.60
C TRP A 16 20.23 -8.63 -6.71
N LEU A 17 20.58 -8.02 -5.57
CA LEU A 17 21.64 -8.50 -4.67
C LEU A 17 21.08 -8.77 -3.27
N GLY A 18 20.38 -9.90 -3.12
CA GLY A 18 20.18 -10.59 -1.84
C GLY A 18 19.24 -9.90 -0.83
N GLY A 19 17.94 -10.11 -0.97
CA GLY A 19 17.01 -9.94 0.15
C GLY A 19 17.26 -11.00 1.24
N PRO A 20 17.07 -10.69 2.54
CA PRO A 20 17.14 -11.70 3.59
C PRO A 20 16.06 -12.77 3.36
N PRO A 21 16.21 -13.99 3.91
CA PRO A 21 15.26 -15.08 3.69
C PRO A 21 13.85 -14.64 4.06
N ALA A 22 12.87 -14.88 3.18
CA ALA A 22 11.48 -14.53 3.41
C ALA A 22 10.90 -15.44 4.51
N ASP A 23 10.71 -14.88 5.71
CA ASP A 23 9.88 -15.48 6.75
C ASP A 23 8.42 -15.42 6.28
N SER A 24 7.78 -16.58 6.22
CA SER A 24 6.51 -16.87 5.58
C SER A 24 5.25 -16.28 6.19
N ARG A 25 5.40 -15.63 7.34
CA ARG A 25 4.28 -15.30 8.21
C ARG A 25 3.53 -14.07 7.72
N VAL A 26 2.20 -14.04 7.89
CA VAL A 26 1.40 -12.81 7.69
C VAL A 26 1.72 -11.86 8.83
N PHE A 27 2.19 -10.66 8.54
CA PHE A 27 2.48 -9.66 9.58
C PHE A 27 1.39 -8.61 9.66
N VAL A 28 0.92 -8.36 10.87
CA VAL A 28 0.00 -7.27 11.20
C VAL A 28 0.72 -6.30 12.13
N ASP A 29 0.40 -5.02 12.00
CA ASP A 29 0.97 -3.95 12.82
C ASP A 29 -0.09 -2.86 13.04
N ASP A 30 0.17 -1.93 13.96
CA ASP A 30 -0.66 -0.76 14.19
C ASP A 30 -0.09 0.50 13.51
N VAL A 31 -0.78 1.63 13.72
CA VAL A 31 -0.42 2.91 13.10
C VAL A 31 1.00 3.38 13.44
N THR A 32 1.56 2.98 14.57
CA THR A 32 2.92 3.36 14.98
C THR A 32 4.00 2.57 14.27
N ARG A 33 3.62 1.38 13.79
CA ARG A 33 4.53 0.39 13.20
C ARG A 33 5.64 -0.09 14.15
N LEU A 34 5.34 -0.16 15.44
CA LEU A 34 6.23 -0.64 16.51
C LEU A 34 5.78 -2.00 17.08
N ASN A 35 4.69 -2.59 16.58
CA ASN A 35 4.11 -3.84 17.08
C ASN A 35 3.96 -4.88 15.96
N LYS A 36 4.84 -4.84 14.95
CA LYS A 36 4.84 -5.80 13.84
C LYS A 36 4.91 -7.22 14.37
N THR A 37 3.86 -7.98 14.13
CA THR A 37 3.68 -9.31 14.73
C THR A 37 3.15 -10.27 13.69
N ALA A 38 3.70 -11.49 13.69
CA ALA A 38 3.20 -12.58 12.88
C ALA A 38 1.82 -13.05 13.38
N VAL A 39 0.88 -13.19 12.47
CA VAL A 39 -0.45 -13.75 12.67
C VAL A 39 -0.66 -14.88 11.66
N ASP A 40 -1.64 -15.74 11.92
CA ASP A 40 -1.96 -16.84 11.01
C ASP A 40 -2.74 -16.34 9.80
N ARG A 41 -3.86 -15.64 10.04
CA ARG A 41 -4.75 -15.12 8.97
C ARG A 41 -5.42 -13.81 9.37
N VAL A 42 -5.76 -13.01 8.35
CA VAL A 42 -6.61 -11.83 8.49
C VAL A 42 -7.90 -12.04 7.70
N PHE A 43 -9.04 -11.91 8.36
CA PHE A 43 -10.37 -12.01 7.75
C PHE A 43 -10.97 -10.61 7.60
N TYR A 44 -11.70 -10.39 6.50
CA TYR A 44 -12.46 -9.16 6.28
C TYR A 44 -13.94 -9.50 6.33
N VAL A 45 -14.69 -8.81 7.19
CA VAL A 45 -16.11 -9.14 7.44
C VAL A 45 -17.04 -8.02 7.07
N LYS A 46 -18.26 -8.39 6.69
CA LYS A 46 -19.36 -7.50 6.34
C LYS A 46 -20.61 -7.77 7.17
N THR A 47 -20.68 -8.90 7.88
CA THR A 47 -21.85 -9.30 8.65
C THR A 47 -21.50 -9.90 10.01
N ALA A 48 -22.50 -9.99 10.89
CA ALA A 48 -22.36 -10.70 12.16
C ALA A 48 -22.21 -12.22 11.98
N ASP A 49 -22.71 -12.78 10.87
CA ASP A 49 -22.60 -14.23 10.62
C ASP A 49 -21.18 -14.61 10.22
N ASP A 50 -20.47 -13.75 9.48
CA ASP A 50 -19.03 -13.94 9.20
C ASP A 50 -18.23 -14.10 10.51
N LEU A 51 -18.56 -13.30 11.54
CA LEU A 51 -17.92 -13.40 12.85
C LEU A 51 -18.16 -14.75 13.51
N LYS A 52 -19.40 -15.25 13.47
CA LYS A 52 -19.76 -16.55 14.04
C LYS A 52 -18.99 -17.67 13.36
N GLU A 53 -18.90 -17.64 12.04
CA GLU A 53 -18.17 -18.63 11.25
C GLU A 53 -16.67 -18.61 11.57
N ILE A 54 -16.06 -17.43 11.67
CA ILE A 54 -14.63 -17.31 12.01
C ILE A 54 -14.36 -17.76 13.44
N ILE A 55 -15.27 -17.47 14.39
CA ILE A 55 -15.17 -17.96 15.77
C ILE A 55 -15.28 -19.49 15.80
N ALA A 56 -16.25 -20.07 15.08
CA ALA A 56 -16.38 -21.52 14.96
C ALA A 56 -15.12 -22.16 14.35
N LEU A 57 -14.57 -21.56 13.30
CA LEU A 57 -13.31 -21.99 12.68
C LEU A 57 -12.15 -21.92 13.67
N ALA A 58 -12.07 -20.84 14.46
CA ALA A 58 -11.05 -20.66 15.48
C ALA A 58 -11.13 -21.74 16.58
N HIS A 59 -12.34 -22.15 16.99
CA HIS A 59 -12.52 -23.29 17.88
C HIS A 59 -11.99 -24.59 17.28
N VAL A 60 -12.34 -24.88 16.02
CA VAL A 60 -11.92 -26.11 15.33
C VAL A 60 -10.39 -26.17 15.21
N HIS A 61 -9.74 -25.03 14.92
CA HIS A 61 -8.29 -24.95 14.72
C HIS A 61 -7.50 -24.62 15.98
N GLY A 62 -8.15 -24.43 17.13
CA GLY A 62 -7.49 -24.00 18.37
C GLY A 62 -6.78 -22.66 18.26
N LYS A 63 -7.31 -21.73 17.45
CA LYS A 63 -6.71 -20.42 17.18
C LYS A 63 -7.32 -19.34 18.07
N HIS A 64 -6.47 -18.39 18.47
CA HIS A 64 -6.95 -17.17 19.11
C HIS A 64 -7.42 -16.16 18.06
N VAL A 65 -8.34 -15.29 18.44
CA VAL A 65 -8.93 -14.27 17.56
C VAL A 65 -8.83 -12.90 18.20
N SER A 66 -8.39 -11.91 17.43
CA SER A 66 -8.45 -10.49 17.77
C SER A 66 -9.28 -9.73 16.74
N ILE A 67 -9.87 -8.60 17.14
CA ILE A 67 -10.60 -7.70 16.25
C ILE A 67 -9.79 -6.43 15.94
N ARG A 68 -9.99 -5.91 14.75
CA ARG A 68 -9.30 -4.75 14.21
C ARG A 68 -10.29 -3.83 13.52
N GLY A 69 -10.32 -2.58 13.95
CA GLY A 69 -10.95 -1.48 13.21
C GLY A 69 -9.89 -0.72 12.41
N GLN A 70 -9.72 0.57 12.72
CA GLN A 70 -8.75 1.44 12.03
C GLN A 70 -7.33 1.40 12.63
N SER A 71 -7.07 0.52 13.60
CA SER A 71 -5.71 0.16 14.08
C SER A 71 -4.90 1.30 14.70
N HIS A 72 -5.58 2.22 15.39
CA HIS A 72 -4.98 3.37 16.05
C HIS A 72 -4.50 3.10 17.49
N THR A 73 -4.85 1.96 18.09
CA THR A 73 -4.25 1.50 19.35
C THR A 73 -2.77 1.20 19.13
N MET A 74 -1.90 1.53 20.07
CA MET A 74 -0.44 1.53 19.88
C MET A 74 0.27 0.46 20.72
N GLY A 75 -0.47 -0.48 21.32
CA GLY A 75 0.03 -1.56 22.17
C GLY A 75 -0.29 -2.96 21.64
N GLY A 76 -0.79 -3.12 20.41
CA GLY A 76 -1.16 -4.45 19.89
C GLY A 76 -2.44 -5.05 20.48
N GLN A 77 -3.35 -4.22 20.97
CA GLN A 77 -4.70 -4.60 21.42
C GLN A 77 -5.57 -5.19 20.29
N THR A 78 -5.17 -4.99 19.03
CA THR A 78 -5.84 -5.49 17.81
C THR A 78 -5.11 -6.66 17.14
N ILE A 79 -4.14 -7.27 17.83
CA ILE A 79 -3.22 -8.27 17.26
C ILE A 79 -3.25 -9.54 18.11
N ALA A 80 -3.57 -10.68 17.48
CA ALA A 80 -3.39 -12.02 18.06
C ALA A 80 -2.19 -12.72 17.41
N SER A 81 -1.07 -12.81 18.12
CA SER A 81 0.12 -13.53 17.64
C SER A 81 -0.22 -14.97 17.26
N ASP A 82 0.17 -15.42 16.07
CA ASP A 82 -0.10 -16.77 15.54
C ASP A 82 -1.60 -17.18 15.49
N GLY A 83 -2.49 -16.18 15.59
CA GLY A 83 -3.94 -16.32 15.60
C GLY A 83 -4.60 -15.60 14.42
N TYR A 84 -5.91 -15.44 14.51
CA TYR A 84 -6.74 -14.75 13.53
C TYR A 84 -6.94 -13.29 13.92
N VAL A 85 -6.90 -12.41 12.92
CA VAL A 85 -7.31 -11.01 13.06
C VAL A 85 -8.53 -10.78 12.18
N ILE A 86 -9.60 -10.25 12.76
CA ILE A 86 -10.81 -9.89 12.02
C ILE A 86 -10.81 -8.37 11.79
N ASP A 87 -10.72 -7.94 10.53
CA ASP A 87 -10.84 -6.55 10.11
C ASP A 87 -12.31 -6.21 9.81
N MET A 88 -12.84 -5.28 10.61
CA MET A 88 -14.24 -4.90 10.65
C MET A 88 -14.61 -3.79 9.66
N LYS A 89 -13.66 -3.23 8.89
CA LYS A 89 -13.87 -1.95 8.16
C LYS A 89 -15.03 -1.93 7.16
N TYR A 90 -15.49 -3.09 6.70
CA TYR A 90 -16.62 -3.21 5.77
C TYR A 90 -17.97 -3.48 6.44
N PHE A 91 -17.97 -3.70 7.76
CA PHE A 91 -19.17 -3.86 8.58
C PHE A 91 -19.54 -2.48 9.17
N ASN A 92 -20.14 -1.62 8.33
CA ASN A 92 -20.25 -0.17 8.53
C ASN A 92 -21.62 0.47 8.18
N LYS A 93 -22.72 -0.31 8.12
CA LYS A 93 -24.08 0.21 7.97
C LYS A 93 -24.48 1.06 9.18
N MET A 94 -25.38 2.02 8.96
CA MET A 94 -25.88 2.92 9.99
C MET A 94 -27.33 3.34 9.74
N SER A 95 -28.07 3.61 10.81
CA SER A 95 -29.45 4.08 10.77
C SER A 95 -29.73 5.05 11.92
N TYR A 96 -30.20 6.26 11.60
CA TYR A 96 -30.61 7.28 12.57
C TYR A 96 -32.08 7.12 12.98
N ASP A 97 -32.35 7.26 14.28
CA ASP A 97 -33.70 7.35 14.84
C ASP A 97 -33.92 8.73 15.46
N ALA A 98 -34.79 9.51 14.82
CA ALA A 98 -35.12 10.87 15.25
C ALA A 98 -35.93 10.92 16.56
N ALA A 99 -36.71 9.88 16.88
CA ALA A 99 -37.56 9.88 18.06
C ALA A 99 -36.73 9.74 19.35
N SER A 100 -35.73 8.86 19.33
CA SER A 100 -34.82 8.66 20.46
C SER A 100 -33.55 9.51 20.40
N GLN A 101 -33.31 10.24 19.30
CA GLN A 101 -32.06 10.95 19.03
C GLN A 101 -30.83 10.05 19.18
N THR A 102 -30.94 8.85 18.63
CA THR A 102 -29.85 7.87 18.60
C THR A 102 -29.52 7.46 17.19
N VAL A 103 -28.30 6.99 16.99
CA VAL A 103 -27.88 6.32 15.76
C VAL A 103 -27.42 4.92 16.11
N ARG A 104 -27.95 3.94 15.38
CA ARG A 104 -27.41 2.58 15.38
C ARG A 104 -26.38 2.48 14.27
N THR A 105 -25.20 1.97 14.58
CA THR A 105 -24.13 1.80 13.61
C THR A 105 -23.39 0.50 13.85
N GLU A 106 -22.95 -0.12 12.76
CA GLU A 106 -22.03 -1.24 12.79
C GLU A 106 -20.63 -0.73 13.19
N PRO A 107 -19.80 -1.57 13.86
CA PRO A 107 -18.56 -1.16 14.54
C PRO A 107 -17.45 -0.69 13.60
N GLY A 108 -17.49 -1.10 12.33
CA GLY A 108 -16.49 -0.78 11.32
C GLY A 108 -16.59 0.61 10.75
N ALA A 109 -17.76 1.27 10.90
CA ALA A 109 -17.99 2.63 10.44
C ALA A 109 -16.99 3.58 11.07
N THR A 110 -16.40 4.46 10.26
CA THR A 110 -15.55 5.53 10.79
C THR A 110 -16.40 6.68 11.29
N TRP A 111 -15.87 7.45 12.25
CA TRP A 111 -16.53 8.67 12.70
C TRP A 111 -16.73 9.67 11.56
N GLY A 112 -15.84 9.73 10.56
CA GLY A 112 -16.02 10.57 9.37
C GLY A 112 -17.25 10.16 8.56
N GLN A 113 -17.44 8.86 8.33
CA GLN A 113 -18.65 8.35 7.67
C GLN A 113 -19.91 8.67 8.49
N LEU A 114 -19.84 8.51 9.82
CA LEU A 114 -20.97 8.77 10.70
C LEU A 114 -21.32 10.27 10.79
N ILE A 115 -20.34 11.17 10.90
CA ILE A 115 -20.55 12.63 10.87
C ILE A 115 -21.26 13.00 9.57
N LYS A 116 -20.76 12.51 8.43
CA LYS A 116 -21.34 12.79 7.12
C LYS A 116 -22.79 12.31 7.01
N TYR A 117 -23.08 11.11 7.52
CA TYR A 117 -24.44 10.58 7.55
C TYR A 117 -25.38 11.38 8.46
N LEU A 118 -24.93 11.75 9.67
CA LEU A 118 -25.72 12.53 10.62
C LEU A 118 -25.93 13.98 10.18
N ASN A 119 -25.01 14.52 9.38
CA ASN A 119 -25.09 15.88 8.86
C ASN A 119 -26.35 16.09 8.01
N ASP A 120 -26.79 15.08 7.25
CA ASP A 120 -28.03 15.12 6.46
C ASP A 120 -29.29 15.35 7.33
N PHE A 121 -29.20 15.05 8.62
CA PHE A 121 -30.27 15.25 9.61
C PHE A 121 -30.04 16.46 10.52
N GLY A 122 -28.98 17.24 10.29
CA GLY A 122 -28.56 18.33 11.18
C GLY A 122 -28.12 17.84 12.56
N MET A 123 -27.56 16.63 12.62
CA MET A 123 -27.11 15.97 13.86
C MET A 123 -25.60 15.76 13.86
N SER A 124 -25.06 15.51 15.06
CA SER A 124 -23.64 15.41 15.35
C SER A 124 -23.39 14.34 16.41
N PRO A 125 -22.26 13.62 16.38
CA PRO A 125 -21.82 12.80 17.50
C PRO A 125 -21.77 13.57 18.83
N LEU A 126 -22.30 12.96 19.90
CA LEU A 126 -22.16 13.50 21.27
C LEU A 126 -20.71 13.41 21.75
N ILE A 127 -20.09 12.23 21.64
CA ILE A 127 -18.73 11.96 22.10
C ILE A 127 -17.97 11.25 21.00
N MET A 128 -16.80 11.77 20.64
CA MET A 128 -15.78 11.09 19.84
C MET A 128 -14.40 11.65 20.14
N GLN A 129 -13.34 10.88 19.87
CA GLN A 129 -11.97 11.39 19.90
C GLN A 129 -11.74 12.50 18.86
N SER A 130 -10.65 13.27 19.01
CA SER A 130 -10.37 14.48 18.21
C SER A 130 -10.33 14.28 16.69
N TYR A 131 -10.04 13.08 16.19
CA TYR A 131 -9.98 12.80 14.76
C TYR A 131 -11.05 11.79 14.35
N CYS A 132 -11.59 11.95 13.13
CA CYS A 132 -12.70 11.15 12.63
C CYS A 132 -12.28 9.87 11.87
N SER A 133 -10.98 9.60 11.74
CA SER A 133 -10.44 8.43 11.02
C SER A 133 -10.53 7.10 11.78
N PHE A 134 -11.09 7.11 13.00
CA PHE A 134 -11.21 5.94 13.86
C PHE A 134 -12.53 5.22 13.59
N SER A 135 -12.56 3.90 13.79
CA SER A 135 -13.80 3.10 13.78
C SER A 135 -14.59 3.30 15.08
N VAL A 136 -15.91 3.39 15.01
CA VAL A 136 -16.80 3.53 16.17
C VAL A 136 -16.60 2.37 17.16
N GLY A 137 -16.55 1.12 16.68
CA GLY A 137 -16.36 -0.05 17.54
C GLY A 137 -15.01 -0.03 18.28
N GLY A 138 -13.94 0.38 17.60
CA GLY A 138 -12.63 0.58 18.21
C GLY A 138 -12.66 1.65 19.32
N THR A 139 -13.35 2.77 19.09
CA THR A 139 -13.54 3.85 20.08
C THR A 139 -14.28 3.35 21.32
N VAL A 140 -15.34 2.55 21.15
CA VAL A 140 -16.08 1.94 22.26
C VAL A 140 -15.22 0.92 23.01
N ALA A 141 -14.50 0.06 22.29
CA ALA A 141 -13.67 -0.99 22.87
C ALA A 141 -12.53 -0.46 23.77
N VAL A 142 -12.10 0.79 23.55
CA VAL A 142 -11.10 1.46 24.40
C VAL A 142 -11.72 2.46 25.39
N ASN A 143 -13.04 2.66 25.36
CA ASN A 143 -13.75 3.70 26.08
C ASN A 143 -13.16 5.11 25.82
N ALA A 144 -12.94 5.46 24.55
CA ALA A 144 -12.28 6.72 24.21
C ALA A 144 -13.06 7.96 24.65
N HIS A 145 -12.35 9.05 24.87
CA HIS A 145 -12.92 10.36 25.16
C HIS A 145 -12.38 11.39 24.16
N GLY A 146 -12.86 12.62 24.25
CA GLY A 146 -12.49 13.66 23.31
C GLY A 146 -12.76 15.06 23.81
N ILE A 147 -12.89 16.00 22.88
CA ILE A 147 -13.00 17.43 23.17
C ILE A 147 -14.45 17.92 23.28
N THR A 148 -15.41 17.07 22.90
CA THR A 148 -16.82 17.44 22.74
C THR A 148 -17.71 17.08 23.93
N SER A 149 -17.12 16.48 24.97
CA SER A 149 -17.79 16.06 26.20
C SER A 149 -16.75 15.81 27.29
N ASP A 150 -17.16 15.97 28.55
CA ASP A 150 -16.36 15.66 29.74
C ASP A 150 -16.58 14.23 30.24
N TYR A 151 -17.02 13.34 29.36
CA TYR A 151 -17.26 11.94 29.65
C TYR A 151 -16.56 11.05 28.62
N GLY A 152 -16.26 9.81 29.02
CA GLY A 152 -15.83 8.76 28.09
C GLY A 152 -16.98 8.26 27.21
N MET A 153 -16.63 7.47 26.19
CA MET A 153 -17.59 6.92 25.22
C MET A 153 -18.74 6.16 25.88
N TYR A 154 -18.51 5.55 27.04
CA TYR A 154 -19.54 4.88 27.84
C TYR A 154 -20.82 5.72 28.00
N GLU A 155 -20.71 7.05 28.08
CA GLU A 155 -21.87 7.91 28.33
C GLU A 155 -22.76 8.08 27.10
N SER A 156 -22.17 8.01 25.91
CA SER A 156 -22.90 8.07 24.64
C SER A 156 -23.55 6.74 24.27
N VAL A 157 -22.95 5.61 24.65
CA VAL A 157 -23.48 4.29 24.30
C VAL A 157 -24.79 4.01 25.06
N VAL A 158 -25.85 3.70 24.32
CA VAL A 158 -27.17 3.29 24.85
C VAL A 158 -27.23 1.77 25.00
N SER A 159 -26.85 1.04 23.96
CA SER A 159 -26.82 -0.42 23.92
C SER A 159 -25.77 -0.92 22.92
N LEU A 160 -25.34 -2.17 23.12
CA LEU A 160 -24.41 -2.90 22.29
C LEU A 160 -24.99 -4.27 21.97
N ASP A 161 -24.89 -4.68 20.72
CA ASP A 161 -25.02 -6.08 20.34
C ASP A 161 -23.63 -6.65 20.10
N ILE A 162 -23.33 -7.78 20.74
CA ILE A 162 -22.04 -8.46 20.61
C ILE A 162 -22.23 -9.91 20.16
N ILE A 163 -21.19 -10.48 19.57
CA ILE A 163 -21.04 -11.93 19.39
C ILE A 163 -20.05 -12.42 20.44
N ASP A 164 -20.49 -13.35 21.28
CA ASP A 164 -19.66 -13.91 22.34
C ASP A 164 -18.70 -15.01 21.84
N SER A 165 -17.91 -15.58 22.74
CA SER A 165 -16.93 -16.63 22.41
C SER A 165 -17.57 -17.92 21.91
N SER A 166 -18.87 -18.13 22.12
CA SER A 166 -19.63 -19.28 21.62
C SER A 166 -20.26 -19.04 20.24
N GLY A 167 -20.22 -17.80 19.74
CA GLY A 167 -20.89 -17.39 18.50
C GLY A 167 -22.35 -16.93 18.73
N GLN A 168 -22.79 -16.76 19.97
CA GLN A 168 -24.14 -16.27 20.28
C GLN A 168 -24.19 -14.74 20.22
N ARG A 169 -25.27 -14.20 19.64
CA ARG A 169 -25.56 -12.76 19.70
C ARG A 169 -26.21 -12.40 21.03
N LEU A 170 -25.62 -11.46 21.75
CA LEU A 170 -26.12 -10.94 23.03
C LEU A 170 -26.27 -9.42 22.96
N THR A 171 -27.36 -8.90 23.49
CA THR A 171 -27.56 -7.45 23.67
C THR A 171 -27.19 -7.07 25.10
N CYS A 172 -26.42 -6.00 25.29
CA CYS A 172 -26.13 -5.43 26.60
C CYS A 172 -26.34 -3.91 26.64
N SER A 173 -26.78 -3.41 27.79
CA SER A 173 -27.09 -2.01 28.08
C SER A 173 -26.94 -1.76 29.59
N ARG A 174 -27.24 -0.54 30.05
CA ARG A 174 -27.28 -0.24 31.50
C ARG A 174 -28.34 -1.05 32.25
N THR A 175 -29.37 -1.55 31.58
CA THR A 175 -30.52 -2.26 32.17
C THR A 175 -30.59 -3.74 31.79
N ASN A 176 -29.91 -4.17 30.71
CA ASN A 176 -29.87 -5.55 30.25
C ASN A 176 -28.42 -6.04 30.17
N ASN A 177 -28.06 -7.19 30.73
CA ASN A 177 -26.68 -7.70 30.76
C ASN A 177 -25.66 -6.63 31.23
N ARG A 178 -25.99 -5.91 32.32
CA ARG A 178 -25.26 -4.73 32.80
C ARG A 178 -23.76 -4.97 33.06
N GLU A 179 -23.41 -6.13 33.62
CA GLU A 179 -21.99 -6.47 33.85
C GLU A 179 -21.26 -6.57 32.51
N LEU A 180 -21.83 -7.29 31.54
CA LEU A 180 -21.24 -7.43 30.20
C LEU A 180 -21.13 -6.08 29.49
N PHE A 181 -22.12 -5.20 29.62
CA PHE A 181 -22.05 -3.82 29.13
C PHE A 181 -20.83 -3.07 29.68
N SER A 182 -20.62 -3.14 31.01
CA SER A 182 -19.46 -2.51 31.67
C SER A 182 -18.11 -3.14 31.30
N LEU A 183 -18.09 -4.42 30.93
CA LEU A 183 -16.90 -5.17 30.55
C LEU A 183 -16.52 -4.98 29.08
N VAL A 184 -17.50 -4.78 28.18
CA VAL A 184 -17.25 -4.59 26.75
C VAL A 184 -16.72 -3.19 26.45
N ILE A 185 -17.24 -2.16 27.12
CA ILE A 185 -16.76 -0.78 26.98
C ILE A 185 -15.43 -0.64 27.74
N GLY A 186 -14.35 -0.35 27.01
CA GLY A 186 -12.99 -0.47 27.57
C GLY A 186 -12.54 -1.93 27.75
N GLY A 187 -13.22 -2.89 27.09
CA GLY A 187 -12.93 -4.31 27.17
C GLY A 187 -11.88 -4.82 26.18
N TYR A 188 -11.40 -3.98 25.27
CA TYR A 188 -10.39 -4.30 24.27
C TYR A 188 -10.73 -5.52 23.40
N GLY A 189 -12.02 -5.78 23.16
CA GLY A 189 -12.51 -6.91 22.37
C GLY A 189 -12.44 -8.28 23.06
N LEU A 190 -12.20 -8.32 24.37
CA LEU A 190 -12.01 -9.57 25.10
C LEU A 190 -13.33 -10.23 25.53
N PHE A 191 -14.42 -9.49 25.71
CA PHE A 191 -15.70 -10.01 26.23
C PHE A 191 -16.74 -10.29 25.15
N GLY A 192 -16.35 -10.15 23.89
CA GLY A 192 -17.22 -10.30 22.72
C GLY A 192 -16.92 -9.25 21.66
N PHE A 193 -17.32 -9.55 20.43
CA PHE A 193 -17.13 -8.68 19.29
C PHE A 193 -18.40 -7.88 19.03
N ILE A 194 -18.31 -6.56 19.17
CA ILE A 194 -19.41 -5.64 18.89
C ILE A 194 -19.83 -5.82 17.42
N CYS A 195 -21.12 -5.95 17.16
CA CYS A 195 -21.73 -6.04 15.83
C CYS A 195 -22.62 -4.85 15.52
N GLU A 196 -23.25 -4.28 16.53
CA GLU A 196 -24.01 -3.04 16.42
C GLU A 196 -23.83 -2.25 17.72
N VAL A 197 -23.75 -0.92 17.59
CA VAL A 197 -23.76 0.00 18.72
C VAL A 197 -24.83 1.06 18.49
N THR A 198 -25.65 1.30 19.51
CA THR A 198 -26.58 2.43 19.54
C THR A 198 -25.97 3.54 20.38
N ILE A 199 -25.79 4.73 19.82
CA ILE A 199 -25.19 5.88 20.51
C ILE A 199 -26.09 7.12 20.44
N LYS A 200 -26.03 7.95 21.49
CA LYS A 200 -26.70 9.25 21.54
C LYS A 200 -26.05 10.21 20.55
N VAL A 201 -26.87 11.04 19.92
CA VAL A 201 -26.43 12.14 19.06
C VAL A 201 -27.03 13.46 19.54
N VAL A 202 -26.37 14.55 19.20
CA VAL A 202 -26.81 15.91 19.54
C VAL A 202 -27.05 16.72 18.27
N PRO A 203 -27.84 17.80 18.31
CA PRO A 203 -27.94 18.71 17.18
C PRO A 203 -26.56 19.24 16.76
N ASN A 204 -26.35 19.39 15.45
CA ASN A 204 -25.23 20.16 14.94
C ASN A 204 -25.57 21.65 15.05
N VAL A 205 -24.71 22.43 15.70
CA VAL A 205 -24.93 23.85 15.99
C VAL A 205 -23.75 24.67 15.51
N LYS A 206 -24.00 25.96 15.22
CA LYS A 206 -22.94 26.92 14.90
C LYS A 206 -22.14 27.23 16.14
N ILE A 207 -20.82 27.31 15.98
CA ILE A 207 -19.90 27.59 17.07
C ILE A 207 -18.91 28.67 16.70
N SER A 208 -18.53 29.47 17.69
CA SER A 208 -17.44 30.43 17.61
C SER A 208 -16.35 30.10 18.63
N MET A 209 -15.11 30.29 18.22
CA MET A 209 -13.94 30.01 19.06
C MET A 209 -13.44 31.27 19.75
N GLU A 210 -13.25 31.20 21.07
CA GLU A 210 -12.41 32.12 21.83
C GLU A 210 -11.16 31.38 22.36
N SER A 211 -10.08 32.12 22.61
CA SER A 211 -8.87 31.58 23.21
C SER A 211 -8.39 32.46 24.36
N VAL A 212 -7.92 31.81 25.43
CA VAL A 212 -7.43 32.47 26.64
C VAL A 212 -6.09 31.85 27.04
N LYS A 213 -5.12 32.71 27.33
CA LYS A 213 -3.83 32.30 27.90
C LYS A 213 -3.88 32.43 29.42
N LEU A 214 -3.55 31.35 30.12
CA LEU A 214 -3.61 31.24 31.58
C LEU A 214 -2.27 30.73 32.13
N GLY A 215 -1.92 31.16 33.33
CA GLY A 215 -0.91 30.48 34.14
C GLY A 215 -1.46 29.18 34.72
N SER A 216 -0.61 28.19 35.02
CA SER A 216 -1.08 26.92 35.59
C SER A 216 -1.81 27.06 36.93
N GLU A 217 -1.53 28.11 37.69
CA GLU A 217 -2.12 28.33 39.02
C GLU A 217 -3.57 28.80 38.89
N ASP A 218 -3.85 29.66 37.91
CA ASP A 218 -5.19 30.17 37.62
C ASP A 218 -6.05 29.19 36.81
N PHE A 219 -5.41 28.25 36.10
CA PHE A 219 -6.07 27.38 35.14
C PHE A 219 -7.22 26.55 35.73
N PRO A 220 -7.07 25.81 36.86
CA PRO A 220 -8.17 25.02 37.41
C PRO A 220 -9.41 25.85 37.76
N THR A 221 -9.20 26.99 38.43
CA THR A 221 -10.28 27.91 38.83
C THR A 221 -10.98 28.54 37.63
N TYR A 222 -10.24 28.85 36.56
CA TYR A 222 -10.83 29.35 35.32
C TYR A 222 -11.60 28.24 34.60
N TYR A 223 -11.03 27.04 34.51
CA TYR A 223 -11.64 25.91 33.83
C TYR A 223 -12.95 25.46 34.49
N GLN A 224 -13.07 25.56 35.81
CA GLN A 224 -14.31 25.28 36.54
C GLN A 224 -15.47 26.15 36.06
N ARG A 225 -15.24 27.45 35.81
CA ARG A 225 -16.25 28.36 35.24
C ARG A 225 -16.66 27.97 33.82
N VAL A 226 -15.72 27.42 33.04
CA VAL A 226 -15.99 26.92 31.68
C VAL A 226 -16.80 25.63 31.71
N LEU A 227 -16.63 24.78 32.73
CA LEU A 227 -17.43 23.57 32.93
C LEU A 227 -18.89 23.88 33.25
N GLU A 228 -19.14 24.94 34.01
CA GLU A 228 -20.47 25.34 34.46
C GLU A 228 -21.26 26.14 33.41
N ASP A 229 -20.62 26.53 32.31
CA ASP A 229 -21.23 27.36 31.27
C ASP A 229 -21.93 26.51 30.19
N PRO A 230 -23.27 26.56 30.09
CA PRO A 230 -24.04 25.75 29.16
C PRO A 230 -23.92 26.17 27.68
N SER A 231 -23.23 27.28 27.40
CA SER A 231 -22.93 27.69 26.02
C SER A 231 -21.71 26.99 25.43
N VAL A 232 -20.88 26.34 26.25
CA VAL A 232 -19.65 25.68 25.81
C VAL A 232 -19.95 24.32 25.20
N GLU A 233 -19.65 24.17 23.91
CA GLU A 233 -19.86 22.94 23.15
C GLU A 233 -18.59 22.07 23.08
N VAL A 234 -17.44 22.72 22.89
CA VAL A 234 -16.15 22.05 22.72
C VAL A 234 -15.08 22.83 23.47
N LYS A 235 -14.17 22.12 24.14
CA LYS A 235 -13.07 22.74 24.87
C LYS A 235 -11.80 21.91 24.78
N LEU A 236 -10.66 22.58 24.65
CA LEU A 236 -9.34 21.95 24.58
C LEU A 236 -8.31 22.91 25.16
N ALA A 237 -7.49 22.43 26.08
CA ALA A 237 -6.32 23.17 26.53
C ALA A 237 -5.02 22.59 25.94
N ARG A 238 -4.02 23.45 25.74
CA ARG A 238 -2.68 23.09 25.25
C ARG A 238 -1.62 23.76 26.12
N ILE A 239 -0.59 23.01 26.49
CA ILE A 239 0.58 23.54 27.22
C ILE A 239 1.63 24.02 26.22
N ASP A 240 2.20 25.21 26.43
CA ASP A 240 3.43 25.60 25.73
C ASP A 240 4.59 24.75 26.25
N VAL A 241 4.99 23.72 25.51
CA VAL A 241 6.08 22.81 25.93
C VAL A 241 7.44 23.51 26.08
N THR A 242 7.59 24.73 25.57
CA THR A 242 8.81 25.56 25.75
C THR A 242 8.73 26.46 26.98
N ARG A 243 7.52 26.76 27.45
CA ARG A 243 7.20 27.50 28.68
C ARG A 243 6.05 26.79 29.40
N PRO A 244 6.28 25.65 30.08
CA PRO A 244 5.21 24.79 30.62
C PRO A 244 4.40 25.44 31.77
N GLN A 245 4.63 26.71 32.06
CA GLN A 245 3.76 27.55 32.87
C GLN A 245 2.58 28.16 32.14
N ASP A 246 2.67 28.29 30.82
CA ASP A 246 1.67 28.89 29.96
C ASP A 246 0.73 27.81 29.41
N ILE A 247 -0.57 27.98 29.64
CA ILE A 247 -1.63 27.10 29.12
C ILE A 247 -2.56 27.93 28.25
N PHE A 248 -2.82 27.46 27.03
CA PHE A 248 -3.79 28.04 26.11
C PHE A 248 -5.07 27.22 26.17
N LEU A 249 -6.17 27.85 26.56
CA LEU A 249 -7.50 27.26 26.58
C LEU A 249 -8.29 27.76 25.36
N PHE A 250 -8.75 26.82 24.53
CA PHE A 250 -9.64 27.06 23.41
C PHE A 250 -11.05 26.65 23.79
N ILE A 251 -12.00 27.57 23.67
CA ILE A 251 -13.40 27.39 24.07
C ILE A 251 -14.26 27.66 22.84
N PHE A 252 -15.10 26.72 22.48
CA PHE A 252 -16.07 26.87 21.41
C PHE A 252 -17.46 27.02 22.01
N ARG A 253 -18.09 28.17 21.74
CA ARG A 253 -19.41 28.49 22.25
C ARG A 253 -20.43 28.37 21.14
N LYS A 254 -21.63 27.89 21.48
CA LYS A 254 -22.76 27.91 20.56
C LYS A 254 -23.17 29.36 20.27
N ASP A 255 -23.29 29.70 18.99
CA ASP A 255 -23.78 31.00 18.55
C ASP A 255 -25.32 31.06 18.57
N SER A 256 -25.96 29.89 18.44
CA SER A 256 -27.41 29.70 18.36
C SER A 256 -27.79 28.27 18.69
N ASP A 257 -28.97 28.06 19.28
CA ASP A 257 -29.56 26.73 19.48
C ASP A 257 -30.22 26.17 18.19
N GLN A 258 -30.21 26.93 17.09
CA GLN A 258 -30.74 26.47 15.82
C GLN A 258 -29.82 25.41 15.20
N ARG A 259 -30.46 24.32 14.74
CA ARG A 259 -29.75 23.24 14.02
C ARG A 259 -29.20 23.75 12.70
N THR A 260 -28.01 23.29 12.34
CA THR A 260 -27.36 23.60 11.06
C THR A 260 -26.89 22.33 10.35
N VAL A 261 -26.70 22.43 9.04
CA VAL A 261 -26.06 21.41 8.20
C VAL A 261 -24.74 21.98 7.70
N SER A 262 -23.67 21.23 7.85
CA SER A 262 -22.31 21.66 7.49
C SER A 262 -22.04 21.42 6.02
N ASP A 263 -21.20 22.27 5.41
CA ASP A 263 -20.66 22.05 4.06
C ASP A 263 -19.45 21.11 4.14
N LEU A 264 -19.73 19.79 4.16
CA LEU A 264 -18.70 18.77 4.31
C LEU A 264 -18.18 18.29 2.95
N ASP A 265 -16.86 18.29 2.79
CA ASP A 265 -16.20 17.71 1.63
C ASP A 265 -16.44 16.20 1.50
N SER A 266 -16.20 15.69 0.29
CA SER A 266 -16.32 14.25 -0.01
C SER A 266 -15.50 13.38 0.95
N GLU A 267 -14.33 13.86 1.36
CA GLU A 267 -13.38 13.25 2.28
C GLU A 267 -13.11 14.17 3.48
N ALA A 268 -12.76 13.59 4.62
CA ALA A 268 -12.40 14.35 5.82
C ALA A 268 -11.17 15.23 5.60
N ARG A 269 -11.16 16.41 6.24
CA ARG A 269 -10.07 17.37 6.10
C ARG A 269 -8.76 16.75 6.54
N VAL A 270 -7.70 17.03 5.79
CA VAL A 270 -6.35 16.57 6.05
C VAL A 270 -5.42 17.77 6.20
N MET A 271 -4.42 17.65 7.06
CA MET A 271 -3.42 18.70 7.26
C MET A 271 -2.82 19.14 5.91
N LYS A 272 -2.74 20.45 5.64
CA LYS A 272 -2.18 20.98 4.38
C LYS A 272 -0.72 20.54 4.18
N GLN A 273 -0.28 20.36 2.94
CA GLN A 273 1.08 19.87 2.62
C GLN A 273 2.22 20.72 3.23
N VAL A 274 2.05 22.05 3.27
CA VAL A 274 3.02 22.97 3.90
C VAL A 274 3.08 22.75 5.42
N THR A 275 1.93 22.57 6.06
CA THR A 275 1.84 22.26 7.49
C THR A 275 2.41 20.87 7.79
N GLN A 276 2.17 19.88 6.93
CA GLN A 276 2.83 18.56 7.01
C GLN A 276 4.36 18.70 6.94
N PHE A 277 4.89 19.55 6.06
CA PHE A 277 6.32 19.82 5.98
C PHE A 277 6.87 20.45 7.27
N LEU A 278 6.20 21.48 7.82
CA LEU A 278 6.58 22.12 9.08
C LEU A 278 6.58 21.12 10.25
N TYR A 279 5.53 20.32 10.40
CA TYR A 279 5.47 19.28 11.43
C TYR A 279 6.51 18.17 11.21
N LYS A 280 6.89 17.87 9.96
CA LYS A 280 7.85 16.80 9.60
C LYS A 280 9.31 17.17 9.82
N TRP A 281 9.70 18.40 9.48
CA TRP A 281 11.11 18.81 9.40
C TRP A 281 11.48 19.92 10.37
N ALA A 282 10.54 20.80 10.70
CA ALA A 282 10.80 22.05 11.38
C ALA A 282 10.51 21.96 12.89
N MET A 283 9.39 21.32 13.27
CA MET A 283 8.94 21.16 14.65
C MET A 283 9.91 20.47 15.63
N PRO A 284 10.86 19.60 15.24
CA PRO A 284 11.86 19.07 16.16
C PRO A 284 12.84 20.12 16.69
N LEU A 285 13.02 21.24 15.98
CA LEU A 285 13.91 22.32 16.41
C LEU A 285 13.20 23.21 17.43
N ARG A 286 13.76 23.34 18.64
CA ARG A 286 13.21 24.18 19.72
C ARG A 286 12.95 25.63 19.29
N ILE A 287 13.77 26.18 18.40
CA ILE A 287 13.59 27.54 17.86
C ILE A 287 12.28 27.67 17.06
N ILE A 288 11.89 26.62 16.34
CA ILE A 288 10.68 26.60 15.51
C ILE A 288 9.44 26.34 16.37
N GLN A 289 9.54 25.51 17.40
CA GLN A 289 8.47 25.39 18.42
C GLN A 289 8.21 26.75 19.09
N ARG A 290 9.25 27.46 19.51
CA ARG A 290 9.12 28.81 20.08
C ARG A 290 8.49 29.79 19.11
N PHE A 291 8.91 29.78 17.84
CA PHE A 291 8.32 30.63 16.80
C PHE A 291 6.83 30.31 16.58
N ARG A 292 6.45 29.02 16.51
CA ARG A 292 5.06 28.60 16.42
C ARG A 292 4.23 29.14 17.58
N TYR A 293 4.65 28.88 18.83
CA TYR A 293 3.92 29.36 20.00
C TYR A 293 3.87 30.89 20.05
N PHE A 294 4.94 31.58 19.63
CA PHE A 294 4.95 33.03 19.47
C PHE A 294 3.86 33.49 18.50
N VAL A 295 3.79 32.92 17.29
CA VAL A 295 2.78 33.27 16.28
C VAL A 295 1.37 32.94 16.77
N GLU A 296 1.15 31.75 17.33
CA GLU A 296 -0.17 31.35 17.87
C GLU A 296 -0.62 32.26 19.02
N THR A 297 0.31 32.70 19.88
CA THR A 297 0.03 33.68 20.95
C THR A 297 -0.42 35.01 20.37
N HIS A 298 0.27 35.53 19.34
CA HIS A 298 -0.05 36.82 18.75
C HIS A 298 -1.30 36.79 17.87
N ALA A 299 -1.58 35.64 17.23
CA ALA A 299 -2.76 35.45 16.40
C ALA A 299 -4.02 35.09 17.22
N SER A 300 -3.86 34.70 18.50
CA SER A 300 -4.93 34.15 19.35
C SER A 300 -5.70 32.99 18.68
N LYS A 301 -5.04 32.29 17.76
CA LYS A 301 -5.59 31.20 16.94
C LYS A 301 -4.51 30.16 16.68
N PRO A 302 -4.78 28.86 16.85
CA PRO A 302 -3.86 27.81 16.45
C PRO A 302 -3.62 27.83 14.94
N LEU A 303 -2.38 27.63 14.51
CA LEU A 303 -2.04 27.62 13.08
C LEU A 303 -2.61 26.40 12.34
N ASP A 304 -2.98 25.36 13.09
CA ASP A 304 -3.55 24.10 12.60
C ASP A 304 -5.08 24.15 12.43
N TRP A 305 -5.78 25.15 12.96
CA TRP A 305 -7.24 25.24 12.91
C TRP A 305 -7.71 26.33 11.94
N SER A 306 -8.61 25.96 11.01
CA SER A 306 -9.31 26.93 10.16
C SER A 306 -10.41 27.65 10.94
N GLY A 307 -11.00 28.71 10.36
CA GLY A 307 -12.23 29.29 10.91
C GLY A 307 -13.34 28.26 10.85
N GLU A 308 -13.66 27.65 11.98
CA GLU A 308 -14.73 26.67 12.11
C GLU A 308 -16.05 27.39 12.37
N ASN A 309 -17.12 26.97 11.69
CA ASN A 309 -18.43 27.61 11.77
C ASN A 309 -19.48 26.73 12.48
N ASP A 310 -19.20 25.44 12.70
CA ASP A 310 -20.11 24.48 13.32
C ASP A 310 -19.38 23.24 13.87
N ARG A 311 -20.11 22.47 14.70
CA ARG A 311 -19.59 21.30 15.44
C ARG A 311 -19.12 20.17 14.52
N ASN A 312 -19.88 19.83 13.49
CA ASN A 312 -19.53 18.75 12.56
C ASN A 312 -18.27 19.08 11.76
N LEU A 313 -18.16 20.30 11.23
CA LEU A 313 -16.99 20.74 10.48
C LEU A 313 -15.74 20.61 11.34
N LEU A 314 -15.76 21.15 12.57
CA LEU A 314 -14.66 21.05 13.54
C LEU A 314 -14.18 19.61 13.76
N MET A 315 -15.09 18.65 13.88
CA MET A 315 -14.76 17.23 14.10
C MET A 315 -14.37 16.46 12.84
N TYR A 316 -14.66 16.99 11.64
CA TYR A 316 -14.43 16.32 10.35
C TYR A 316 -12.97 16.46 9.86
N GLU A 317 -12.03 16.03 10.71
CA GLU A 317 -10.59 16.02 10.44
C GLU A 317 -10.00 14.60 10.58
N SER A 318 -9.15 14.19 9.64
CA SER A 318 -8.55 12.85 9.57
C SER A 318 -7.11 12.83 10.08
N ALA A 319 -6.76 11.81 10.88
CA ALA A 319 -5.39 11.56 11.31
C ALA A 319 -4.53 10.87 10.24
N ALA A 320 -5.09 10.52 9.07
CA ALA A 320 -4.41 9.76 8.03
C ALA A 320 -3.08 10.38 7.52
N PRO A 321 -2.93 11.71 7.38
CA PRO A 321 -1.67 12.31 6.99
C PRO A 321 -0.56 12.01 8.00
N LEU A 322 -0.84 12.09 9.31
CA LEU A 322 0.12 11.81 10.38
C LEU A 322 0.55 10.34 10.39
N ALA A 323 -0.37 9.42 10.09
CA ALA A 323 -0.11 7.99 9.97
C ALA A 323 0.67 7.59 8.70
N ARG A 324 0.54 8.37 7.61
CA ARG A 324 1.14 8.09 6.29
C ARG A 324 2.39 8.93 5.99
N LEU A 325 3.06 9.51 6.99
CA LEU A 325 4.23 10.40 6.84
C LEU A 325 5.50 9.77 6.19
N TYR A 326 5.42 8.54 5.68
CA TYR A 326 6.53 7.71 5.18
C TYR A 326 6.87 7.82 3.68
N THR A 327 6.21 8.68 2.90
CA THR A 327 6.48 8.86 1.45
C THR A 327 6.92 10.32 1.16
N GLY A 328 7.87 10.67 0.29
CA GLY A 328 8.93 9.97 -0.44
C GLY A 328 9.77 11.03 -1.16
N ILE A 329 10.83 11.53 -0.50
CA ILE A 329 12.02 12.23 -1.09
C ILE A 329 13.26 11.92 -0.21
N VAL A 330 13.07 11.82 1.12
CA VAL A 330 14.02 11.25 2.08
C VAL A 330 13.23 10.32 3.01
N ALA A 331 13.57 9.03 3.05
CA ALA A 331 12.92 8.06 3.93
C ALA A 331 13.44 8.25 5.37
N LEU A 332 12.77 9.08 6.17
CA LEU A 332 13.01 9.16 7.60
C LEU A 332 12.10 8.16 8.30
N ASP A 333 12.71 7.16 8.93
CA ASP A 333 11.99 6.09 9.61
C ASP A 333 11.48 6.51 11.00
N HIS A 334 10.56 7.47 11.05
CA HIS A 334 10.02 8.03 12.31
C HIS A 334 8.55 7.70 12.49
N THR A 335 8.08 7.67 13.73
CA THR A 335 6.69 7.44 14.08
C THR A 335 6.23 8.44 15.14
N PHE A 336 4.92 8.43 15.39
CA PHE A 336 4.28 9.26 16.39
C PHE A 336 3.55 8.40 17.39
N VAL A 337 3.77 8.68 18.67
CA VAL A 337 3.20 7.92 19.78
C VAL A 337 2.48 8.87 20.70
N LEU A 338 1.29 8.47 21.16
CA LEU A 338 0.56 9.15 22.21
C LEU A 338 0.76 8.40 23.52
N GLN A 339 0.74 9.13 24.62
CA GLN A 339 0.56 8.59 25.96
C GLN A 339 -0.30 9.56 26.77
N GLU A 340 -1.19 9.03 27.59
CA GLU A 340 -2.13 9.84 28.36
C GLU A 340 -2.11 9.47 29.83
N TYR A 341 -2.17 10.50 30.68
CA TYR A 341 -2.18 10.41 32.14
C TYR A 341 -3.38 11.16 32.68
N PHE A 342 -4.10 10.54 33.62
CA PHE A 342 -5.28 11.10 34.26
C PHE A 342 -4.92 11.46 35.70
N ILE A 343 -5.11 12.72 36.05
CA ILE A 343 -4.69 13.27 37.34
C ILE A 343 -5.93 13.83 38.05
N PRO A 344 -6.18 13.48 39.33
CA PRO A 344 -7.28 14.06 40.11
C PRO A 344 -7.27 15.59 40.03
N HIS A 345 -8.46 16.18 39.92
CA HIS A 345 -8.64 17.64 39.85
C HIS A 345 -7.77 18.37 40.89
N ASP A 346 -7.85 17.94 42.15
CA ASP A 346 -7.17 18.56 43.30
C ASP A 346 -5.65 18.44 43.26
N ASN A 347 -5.12 17.48 42.50
CA ASN A 347 -3.68 17.24 42.35
C ASN A 347 -3.08 17.92 41.11
N PHE A 348 -3.86 18.69 40.35
CA PHE A 348 -3.39 19.40 39.14
C PHE A 348 -2.12 20.22 39.38
N GLY A 349 -2.10 21.05 40.44
CA GLY A 349 -0.95 21.92 40.75
C GLY A 349 0.33 21.14 41.07
N LYS A 350 0.20 20.03 41.82
CA LYS A 350 1.34 19.14 42.14
C LYS A 350 1.88 18.46 40.88
N TRP A 351 1.00 17.99 40.01
CA TRP A 351 1.36 17.41 38.71
C TRP A 351 2.11 18.41 37.82
N MET A 352 1.57 19.63 37.67
CA MET A 352 2.19 20.68 36.87
C MET A 352 3.60 21.03 37.38
N SER A 353 3.77 21.12 38.70
CA SER A 353 5.09 21.33 39.32
C SER A 353 6.07 20.19 39.02
N ALA A 354 5.62 18.93 39.09
CA ALA A 354 6.45 17.76 38.83
C ALA A 354 6.88 17.66 37.36
N ILE A 355 5.94 17.78 36.41
CA ILE A 355 6.26 17.63 34.98
C ILE A 355 7.12 18.78 34.46
N ARG A 356 6.99 19.99 35.00
CA ARG A 356 7.86 21.15 34.66
C ARG A 356 9.33 20.83 34.84
N VAL A 357 9.68 20.15 35.93
CA VAL A 357 11.07 19.78 36.22
C VAL A 357 11.59 18.83 35.15
N LEU A 358 10.78 17.85 34.73
CA LEU A 358 11.15 16.88 33.70
C LEU A 358 11.27 17.53 32.31
N LEU A 359 10.37 18.44 31.96
CA LEU A 359 10.33 19.08 30.64
C LEU A 359 11.44 20.12 30.39
N LYS A 360 12.16 20.56 31.45
CA LYS A 360 13.29 21.49 31.30
C LYS A 360 14.42 20.92 30.44
N LYS A 361 14.71 19.62 30.59
CA LYS A 361 15.78 18.95 29.85
C LYS A 361 15.26 18.39 28.52
N PRO A 362 15.99 18.54 27.40
CA PRO A 362 15.63 17.87 26.17
C PRO A 362 15.77 16.35 26.34
N PHE A 363 14.88 15.59 25.70
CA PHE A 363 15.03 14.14 25.56
C PHE A 363 16.01 13.84 24.42
N GLU A 364 16.74 12.73 24.51
CA GLU A 364 17.85 12.42 23.60
C GLU A 364 17.37 11.91 22.23
N HIS A 365 16.60 10.82 22.21
CA HIS A 365 16.10 10.22 20.97
C HIS A 365 14.61 10.46 20.68
N VAL A 366 13.92 11.17 21.58
CA VAL A 366 12.48 11.43 21.52
C VAL A 366 12.23 12.94 21.44
N THR A 367 11.21 13.35 20.70
CA THR A 367 10.75 14.75 20.66
C THR A 367 9.31 14.82 21.16
N LEU A 368 9.06 15.59 22.21
CA LEU A 368 7.71 15.95 22.62
C LEU A 368 7.23 17.13 21.77
N LEU A 369 6.09 16.95 21.09
CA LEU A 369 5.53 17.94 20.16
C LEU A 369 4.44 18.80 20.79
N ASN A 370 3.61 18.19 21.65
CA ASN A 370 2.46 18.84 22.25
C ASN A 370 2.03 18.12 23.53
N ILE A 371 1.42 18.86 24.46
CA ILE A 371 0.63 18.32 25.56
C ILE A 371 -0.73 19.00 25.54
N THR A 372 -1.80 18.22 25.40
CA THR A 372 -3.18 18.73 25.52
C THR A 372 -3.79 18.33 26.85
N ILE A 373 -4.65 19.19 27.40
CA ILE A 373 -5.41 18.96 28.62
C ILE A 373 -6.90 18.86 28.27
N ARG A 374 -7.57 17.83 28.79
CA ARG A 374 -9.02 17.63 28.77
C ARG A 374 -9.53 17.38 30.19
N TYR A 375 -10.83 17.48 30.39
CA TYR A 375 -11.47 17.18 31.67
C TYR A 375 -12.41 16.00 31.54
N LEU A 376 -12.48 15.19 32.59
CA LEU A 376 -13.37 14.04 32.68
C LEU A 376 -14.02 13.98 34.05
N TYR A 377 -15.34 13.80 34.07
CA TYR A 377 -16.05 13.39 35.26
C TYR A 377 -15.76 11.93 35.59
N LYS A 378 -15.94 11.59 36.87
CA LYS A 378 -15.83 10.20 37.35
C LYS A 378 -16.67 9.21 36.53
N ASP A 379 -16.03 8.14 36.05
CA ASP A 379 -16.68 7.02 35.38
C ASP A 379 -17.23 6.01 36.39
N ASN A 380 -18.56 5.87 36.39
CA ASN A 380 -19.31 4.94 37.25
C ASN A 380 -19.85 3.72 36.48
N ASN A 381 -19.58 3.60 35.18
CA ASN A 381 -20.18 2.59 34.31
C ASN A 381 -19.18 1.53 33.83
N SER A 382 -17.96 1.93 33.47
CA SER A 382 -16.97 1.01 32.92
C SER A 382 -16.33 0.15 34.01
N PHE A 383 -15.94 -1.08 33.69
CA PHE A 383 -15.34 -1.99 34.66
C PHE A 383 -13.91 -1.58 35.06
N LEU A 384 -13.15 -1.04 34.09
CA LEU A 384 -11.80 -0.47 34.26
C LEU A 384 -11.84 1.04 34.00
N PRO A 385 -12.41 1.84 34.92
CA PRO A 385 -12.48 3.29 34.74
C PRO A 385 -11.08 3.90 34.87
N TYR A 386 -10.68 4.73 33.91
CA TYR A 386 -9.49 5.59 34.03
C TYR A 386 -9.80 6.90 34.76
N ALA A 387 -11.05 7.38 34.74
CA ALA A 387 -11.51 8.51 35.54
C ALA A 387 -12.16 7.99 36.83
N THR A 388 -11.38 7.76 37.89
CA THR A 388 -11.89 7.23 39.17
C THR A 388 -12.47 8.31 40.08
N THR A 389 -12.07 9.56 39.83
CA THR A 389 -12.62 10.81 40.35
C THR A 389 -12.80 11.76 39.17
N ASP A 390 -13.19 12.99 39.45
CA ASP A 390 -13.02 14.08 38.51
C ASP A 390 -11.53 14.32 38.25
N MET A 391 -11.15 14.35 36.98
CA MET A 391 -9.76 14.27 36.55
C MET A 391 -9.46 15.15 35.34
N PHE A 392 -8.24 15.66 35.30
CA PHE A 392 -7.64 16.21 34.09
C PHE A 392 -6.87 15.12 33.35
N ALA A 393 -7.13 14.98 32.06
CA ALA A 393 -6.39 14.11 31.17
C ALA A 393 -5.31 14.89 30.41
N PHE A 394 -4.06 14.48 30.56
CA PHE A 394 -2.90 15.03 29.90
C PHE A 394 -2.43 14.10 28.79
N VAL A 395 -2.59 14.51 27.53
CA VAL A 395 -2.16 13.74 26.37
C VAL A 395 -0.86 14.28 25.82
N PHE A 396 0.18 13.47 25.93
CA PHE A 396 1.51 13.74 25.41
C PHE A 396 1.64 13.17 24.01
N TYR A 397 2.14 13.99 23.09
CA TYR A 397 2.35 13.60 21.70
C TYR A 397 3.83 13.61 21.33
N TYR A 398 4.38 12.42 21.12
CA TYR A 398 5.80 12.19 20.87
C TYR A 398 6.06 11.90 19.39
N ARG A 399 7.26 12.26 18.94
CA ARG A 399 7.88 11.84 17.69
C ARG A 399 9.20 11.17 18.01
N LEU A 400 9.46 10.02 17.41
CA LEU A 400 10.70 9.26 17.59
C LEU A 400 11.06 8.50 16.32
N LYS A 401 12.33 8.12 16.19
CA LYS A 401 12.76 7.16 15.17
C LYS A 401 12.27 5.76 15.57
N ARG A 402 11.89 4.90 14.62
CA ARG A 402 11.48 3.51 14.88
C ARG A 402 12.69 2.61 15.17
N THR A 403 13.44 2.93 16.21
CA THR A 403 14.58 2.16 16.69
C THR A 403 14.35 1.70 18.11
N THR A 404 14.90 0.54 18.47
CA THR A 404 14.81 -0.01 19.84
C THR A 404 15.31 0.98 20.88
N THR A 405 16.42 1.67 20.63
CA THR A 405 16.96 2.69 21.54
C THR A 405 15.99 3.85 21.79
N ALA A 406 15.31 4.33 20.75
CA ALA A 406 14.37 5.44 20.91
C ALA A 406 13.08 5.01 21.63
N ASP A 407 12.67 3.74 21.46
CA ASP A 407 11.54 3.16 22.19
C ASP A 407 11.91 2.90 23.67
N GLN A 408 13.14 2.49 23.97
CA GLN A 408 13.67 2.37 25.35
C GLN A 408 13.75 3.72 26.05
N ASP A 409 14.23 4.77 25.37
CA ASP A 409 14.18 6.14 25.89
C ASP A 409 12.74 6.57 26.20
N LEU A 410 11.80 6.26 25.29
CA LEU A 410 10.38 6.55 25.48
C LEU A 410 9.80 5.75 26.66
N GLU A 411 10.23 4.51 26.87
CA GLU A 411 9.87 3.67 28.01
C GLU A 411 10.35 4.28 29.33
N HIS A 412 11.58 4.77 29.40
CA HIS A 412 12.09 5.48 30.58
C HIS A 412 11.27 6.75 30.86
N ILE A 413 10.95 7.52 29.83
CA ILE A 413 10.12 8.73 29.97
C ILE A 413 8.71 8.36 30.47
N HIS A 414 8.06 7.36 29.87
CA HIS A 414 6.73 6.91 30.27
C HIS A 414 6.72 6.44 31.72
N ASN A 415 7.67 5.61 32.13
CA ASN A 415 7.75 5.10 33.50
C ASN A 415 7.86 6.22 34.54
N ARG A 416 8.66 7.26 34.27
CA ARG A 416 8.78 8.42 35.17
C ARG A 416 7.47 9.19 35.31
N PHE A 417 6.72 9.37 34.23
CA PHE A 417 5.41 10.03 34.30
C PHE A 417 4.35 9.14 34.96
N VAL A 418 4.39 7.82 34.74
CA VAL A 418 3.52 6.84 35.43
C VAL A 418 3.77 6.88 36.94
N GLU A 419 5.03 6.84 37.38
CA GLU A 419 5.39 6.94 38.81
C GLU A 419 4.81 8.21 39.45
N ILE A 420 4.97 9.36 38.80
CA ILE A 420 4.43 10.63 39.30
C ILE A 420 2.90 10.59 39.32
N ALA A 421 2.26 10.15 38.24
CA ALA A 421 0.80 10.07 38.17
C ALA A 421 0.25 9.19 39.31
N LEU A 422 0.82 8.00 39.50
CA LEU A 422 0.43 7.06 40.56
C LEU A 422 0.67 7.63 41.98
N SER A 423 1.76 8.38 42.19
CA SER A 423 2.04 9.05 43.47
C SER A 423 1.04 10.17 43.82
N LEU A 424 0.27 10.62 42.83
CA LEU A 424 -0.74 11.67 42.94
C LEU A 424 -2.17 11.11 42.80
N ASP A 425 -2.34 9.81 43.09
CA ASP A 425 -3.61 9.08 42.98
C ASP A 425 -4.23 9.12 41.56
N GLY A 426 -3.39 9.36 40.55
CA GLY A 426 -3.74 9.34 39.14
C GLY A 426 -3.53 7.97 38.50
N THR A 427 -3.76 7.91 37.19
CA THR A 427 -3.60 6.70 36.38
C THR A 427 -3.16 7.05 34.95
N PHE A 428 -3.09 6.06 34.05
CA PHE A 428 -2.68 6.23 32.66
C PHE A 428 -3.56 5.42 31.72
N TYR A 429 -3.62 5.85 30.45
CA TYR A 429 -4.47 5.23 29.45
C TYR A 429 -3.82 3.97 28.83
N LEU A 430 -4.56 2.87 28.83
CA LEU A 430 -4.08 1.55 28.38
C LEU A 430 -3.93 1.34 26.86
N PRO A 431 -4.62 2.05 25.93
CA PRO A 431 -4.54 1.77 24.49
C PRO A 431 -3.19 2.06 23.82
N TYR A 432 -2.24 2.65 24.54
CA TYR A 432 -0.94 3.09 24.01
C TYR A 432 0.17 2.06 24.26
N ARG A 433 1.45 2.49 24.24
CA ARG A 433 2.62 1.60 24.37
C ARG A 433 2.66 0.92 25.74
N HIS A 434 3.10 -0.35 25.77
CA HIS A 434 3.20 -1.16 26.99
C HIS A 434 4.51 -0.92 27.76
N HIS A 435 4.77 0.33 28.12
CA HIS A 435 5.99 0.73 28.84
C HIS A 435 5.88 0.56 30.36
N TYR A 436 4.66 0.39 30.88
CA TYR A 436 4.39 0.19 32.29
C TYR A 436 4.61 -1.27 32.73
N SER A 437 4.93 -1.45 34.01
CA SER A 437 5.12 -2.77 34.64
C SER A 437 3.79 -3.39 35.08
N ASP A 438 3.82 -4.68 35.40
CA ASP A 438 2.64 -5.40 35.96
C ASP A 438 2.21 -4.80 37.30
N GLU A 439 3.15 -4.32 38.11
CA GLU A 439 2.89 -3.66 39.39
C GLU A 439 2.20 -2.31 39.19
N GLN A 440 2.74 -1.48 38.29
CA GLN A 440 2.13 -0.20 37.94
C GLN A 440 0.72 -0.38 37.36
N LEU A 441 0.49 -1.41 36.54
CA LEU A 441 -0.85 -1.74 36.03
C LEU A 441 -1.81 -2.10 37.16
N ARG A 442 -1.40 -2.92 38.14
CA ARG A 442 -2.24 -3.28 39.29
C ARG A 442 -2.53 -2.09 40.20
N GLN A 443 -1.54 -1.22 40.40
CA GLN A 443 -1.73 0.00 41.17
C GLN A 443 -2.71 0.96 40.47
N ALA A 444 -2.52 1.18 39.16
CA ALA A 444 -3.37 2.01 38.31
C ALA A 444 -4.81 1.47 38.20
N TYR A 445 -4.96 0.15 38.12
CA TYR A 445 -6.23 -0.54 37.93
C TYR A 445 -6.38 -1.69 38.93
N PRO A 446 -6.79 -1.42 40.18
CA PRO A 446 -6.89 -2.45 41.24
C PRO A 446 -7.80 -3.64 40.89
N ARG A 447 -8.76 -3.44 39.97
CA ARG A 447 -9.71 -4.47 39.51
C ARG A 447 -9.18 -5.34 38.36
N ILE A 448 -7.95 -5.12 37.89
CA ILE A 448 -7.41 -5.78 36.68
C ILE A 448 -7.38 -7.31 36.78
N GLU A 449 -7.05 -7.86 37.94
CA GLU A 449 -7.05 -9.32 38.16
C GLU A 449 -8.48 -9.89 38.13
N THR A 450 -9.46 -9.13 38.65
CA THR A 450 -10.88 -9.53 38.58
C THR A 450 -11.38 -9.45 37.14
N PHE A 451 -10.94 -8.46 36.37
CA PHE A 451 -11.25 -8.33 34.95
C PHE A 451 -10.75 -9.54 34.16
N PHE A 452 -9.51 -10.00 34.40
CA PHE A 452 -8.99 -11.21 33.76
C PHE A 452 -9.73 -12.49 34.20
N LYS A 453 -10.12 -12.61 35.47
CA LYS A 453 -10.97 -13.72 35.92
C LYS A 453 -12.35 -13.72 35.25
N ARG A 454 -12.96 -12.54 35.07
CA ARG A 454 -14.22 -12.40 34.32
C ARG A 454 -14.04 -12.77 32.86
N LYS A 455 -12.91 -12.41 32.24
CA LYS A 455 -12.59 -12.85 30.87
C LYS A 455 -12.59 -14.38 30.77
N ALA A 456 -11.94 -15.07 31.70
CA ALA A 456 -11.96 -16.54 31.73
C ALA A 456 -13.37 -17.13 31.93
N HIS A 457 -14.29 -16.39 32.59
CA HIS A 457 -15.68 -16.82 32.73
C HIS A 457 -16.49 -16.67 31.42
N TYR A 458 -16.39 -15.52 30.74
CA TYR A 458 -17.14 -15.24 29.51
C TYR A 458 -16.51 -15.87 28.25
N ASP A 459 -15.25 -16.28 28.33
CA ASP A 459 -14.54 -16.99 27.27
C ASP A 459 -13.62 -18.07 27.87
N PRO A 460 -14.20 -19.19 28.34
CA PRO A 460 -13.47 -20.25 29.06
C PRO A 460 -12.47 -21.01 28.17
N LYS A 461 -12.66 -20.96 26.85
CA LYS A 461 -11.74 -21.53 25.87
C LYS A 461 -10.65 -20.55 25.43
N ASN A 462 -10.70 -19.32 25.95
CA ASN A 462 -9.76 -18.24 25.68
C ASN A 462 -9.58 -17.98 24.17
N VAL A 463 -10.67 -18.02 23.40
CA VAL A 463 -10.66 -17.75 21.95
C VAL A 463 -10.28 -16.30 21.68
N PHE A 464 -10.86 -15.34 22.40
CA PHE A 464 -10.56 -13.93 22.23
C PHE A 464 -9.27 -13.57 22.95
N SER A 465 -8.29 -13.06 22.21
CA SER A 465 -6.98 -12.71 22.76
C SER A 465 -6.33 -11.60 21.95
N ASN A 466 -5.41 -10.88 22.59
CA ASN A 466 -4.56 -9.89 21.95
C ASN A 466 -3.20 -9.80 22.67
N LEU A 467 -2.24 -9.05 22.11
CA LEU A 467 -0.89 -8.95 22.69
C LEU A 467 -0.88 -8.35 24.11
N TRP A 468 -1.76 -7.39 24.38
CA TRP A 468 -1.89 -6.78 25.71
C TRP A 468 -2.35 -7.81 26.75
N TYR A 469 -3.43 -8.53 26.46
CA TYR A 469 -3.95 -9.59 27.32
C TYR A 469 -2.92 -10.71 27.52
N LYS A 470 -2.24 -11.13 26.45
CA LYS A 470 -1.17 -12.15 26.52
C LYS A 470 0.00 -11.72 27.40
N ARG A 471 0.32 -10.41 27.45
CA ARG A 471 1.39 -9.87 28.31
C ARG A 471 0.97 -9.86 29.78
N TYR A 472 -0.19 -9.29 30.09
CA TYR A 472 -0.58 -8.95 31.46
C TYR A 472 -1.44 -9.98 32.18
N ALA A 473 -2.10 -10.90 31.46
CA ALA A 473 -2.97 -11.93 32.05
C ALA A 473 -2.31 -13.32 32.16
N ARG A 474 -0.97 -13.39 32.19
CA ARG A 474 -0.22 -14.67 32.20
C ARG A 474 -0.67 -15.62 33.31
N SER A 475 -0.93 -15.09 34.51
CA SER A 475 -1.41 -15.84 35.68
C SER A 475 -2.72 -16.60 35.40
N VAL A 476 -3.63 -16.04 34.61
CA VAL A 476 -4.91 -16.67 34.26
C VAL A 476 -4.75 -17.61 33.07
N ILE A 477 -3.92 -17.24 32.09
CA ILE A 477 -3.66 -18.05 30.89
C ILE A 477 -2.94 -19.36 31.24
N ASP A 478 -1.96 -19.32 32.14
CA ASP A 478 -1.15 -20.49 32.49
C ASP A 478 -1.91 -21.50 33.38
N VAL A 479 -2.91 -21.06 34.15
CA VAL A 479 -3.80 -21.95 34.93
C VAL A 479 -4.69 -22.82 34.02
N HIS A 480 -4.97 -22.38 32.79
CA HIS A 480 -5.74 -23.15 31.82
C HIS A 480 -4.87 -24.10 30.96
N LYS A 481 -3.55 -24.13 31.16
CA LYS A 481 -2.63 -25.06 30.50
C LYS A 481 -2.43 -26.36 31.31
N ARG A 482 -3.45 -27.25 31.38
CA ARG A 482 -3.39 -28.75 31.46
C ARG A 482 -4.62 -29.34 32.18
N PRO A 483 -5.11 -30.56 31.82
CA PRO A 483 -4.41 -31.60 31.05
C PRO A 483 -5.08 -32.11 29.76
N SER A 484 -4.21 -32.74 28.97
CA SER A 484 -4.41 -33.72 27.89
C SER A 484 -5.17 -33.32 26.63
N ALA A 485 -4.39 -32.98 25.60
CA ALA A 485 -4.64 -33.53 24.28
C ALA A 485 -4.59 -35.07 24.37
N GLN A 486 -5.73 -35.69 24.66
CA GLN A 486 -5.95 -37.05 24.20
C GLN A 486 -5.88 -36.99 22.68
N GLN A 487 -4.95 -37.75 22.12
CA GLN A 487 -4.96 -38.17 20.74
C GLN A 487 -6.33 -38.81 20.46
N ASN A 488 -7.27 -38.02 19.97
CA ASN A 488 -8.35 -38.57 19.17
C ASN A 488 -7.69 -39.06 17.89
N LYS A 489 -7.42 -40.36 17.85
CA LYS A 489 -7.27 -41.12 16.61
C LYS A 489 -8.37 -40.62 15.69
N HIS A 490 -7.98 -40.10 14.53
CA HIS A 490 -8.91 -39.82 13.44
C HIS A 490 -9.80 -41.05 13.26
N LYS A 491 -11.04 -40.95 13.70
CA LYS A 491 -12.12 -41.76 13.16
C LYS A 491 -12.25 -41.25 11.73
N ALA A 492 -11.96 -42.10 10.76
CA ALA A 492 -12.33 -41.82 9.39
C ALA A 492 -13.80 -41.41 9.40
N LEU A 493 -14.10 -40.22 8.89
CA LEU A 493 -15.48 -39.85 8.60
C LEU A 493 -16.06 -40.98 7.72
N PRO A 494 -17.26 -41.49 8.02
CA PRO A 494 -17.90 -42.44 7.12
C PRO A 494 -17.98 -41.80 5.73
N GLU A 495 -17.79 -42.61 4.69
CA GLU A 495 -18.01 -42.16 3.32
C GLU A 495 -19.38 -41.47 3.23
N PRO A 496 -19.46 -40.25 2.66
CA PRO A 496 -20.72 -39.54 2.57
C PRO A 496 -21.69 -40.34 1.69
N GLN A 497 -22.73 -40.89 2.31
CA GLN A 497 -23.93 -41.27 1.59
C GLN A 497 -24.68 -39.99 1.21
N PHE A 498 -24.88 -39.85 -0.08
CA PHE A 498 -25.37 -38.63 -0.71
C PHE A 498 -26.91 -38.50 -0.59
N ASP A 499 -27.40 -37.42 0.01
CA ASP A 499 -28.82 -37.06 0.02
C ASP A 499 -29.10 -35.90 -0.98
N PRO A 500 -29.91 -36.10 -2.03
CA PRO A 500 -30.33 -35.05 -2.97
C PRO A 500 -31.12 -33.90 -2.35
N SER A 501 -31.64 -34.04 -1.12
CA SER A 501 -32.48 -33.03 -0.44
C SER A 501 -31.72 -31.76 0.02
N ILE A 502 -30.40 -31.71 -0.18
CA ILE A 502 -29.51 -30.75 0.46
C ILE A 502 -29.48 -29.36 -0.18
N VAL A 503 -29.92 -29.23 -1.43
CA VAL A 503 -29.98 -27.95 -2.14
C VAL A 503 -31.33 -27.29 -1.81
N PRO A 504 -31.36 -26.16 -1.07
CA PRO A 504 -32.62 -25.49 -0.72
C PRO A 504 -33.45 -25.09 -1.93
N ILE A 505 -34.78 -25.16 -1.84
CA ILE A 505 -35.66 -24.72 -2.93
C ILE A 505 -35.61 -23.20 -3.03
N VAL A 506 -35.18 -22.68 -4.18
CA VAL A 506 -35.19 -21.25 -4.50
C VAL A 506 -35.96 -20.98 -5.78
N SER A 507 -36.46 -19.75 -5.95
CA SER A 507 -37.12 -19.34 -7.18
C SER A 507 -36.10 -19.26 -8.32
N GLU A 508 -36.29 -20.04 -9.37
CA GLU A 508 -35.41 -20.05 -10.56
C GLU A 508 -35.67 -18.85 -11.49
N HIS A 509 -36.84 -18.23 -11.41
CA HIS A 509 -37.20 -17.02 -12.16
C HIS A 509 -37.85 -15.99 -11.22
N ARG A 510 -37.55 -14.69 -11.40
CA ARG A 510 -38.15 -13.58 -10.63
C ARG A 510 -39.04 -12.74 -11.54
N ILE A 511 -40.12 -12.19 -10.98
CA ILE A 511 -41.17 -11.48 -11.73
C ILE A 511 -41.59 -10.17 -11.06
N ASN A 512 -40.65 -9.33 -10.59
CA ASN A 512 -40.92 -7.90 -10.30
C ASN A 512 -39.66 -7.04 -10.02
N SER A 513 -38.48 -7.49 -10.42
CA SER A 513 -37.20 -6.92 -10.03
C SER A 513 -37.02 -5.48 -10.51
N TYR A 514 -37.57 -5.12 -11.67
CA TYR A 514 -37.49 -3.76 -12.19
C TYR A 514 -38.21 -2.76 -11.26
N GLN A 515 -39.43 -3.06 -10.81
CA GLN A 515 -40.16 -2.14 -9.94
C GLN A 515 -39.55 -2.06 -8.54
N GLU A 516 -39.12 -3.20 -7.99
CA GLU A 516 -38.52 -3.25 -6.65
C GLU A 516 -37.20 -2.44 -6.56
N VAL A 517 -36.36 -2.51 -7.60
CA VAL A 517 -35.15 -1.66 -7.65
C VAL A 517 -35.50 -0.18 -7.71
N PHE A 518 -36.50 0.23 -8.48
CA PHE A 518 -36.86 1.63 -8.65
C PHE A 518 -37.66 2.23 -7.48
N LYS A 519 -38.30 1.41 -6.65
CA LYS A 519 -38.91 1.83 -5.37
C LYS A 519 -37.88 2.04 -4.26
N SER A 520 -36.75 1.32 -4.30
CA SER A 520 -35.69 1.42 -3.30
C SER A 520 -34.61 2.40 -3.71
N GLN A 521 -34.44 3.49 -2.96
CA GLN A 521 -33.39 4.48 -3.22
C GLN A 521 -31.97 3.86 -3.14
N VAL A 522 -31.79 2.85 -2.29
CA VAL A 522 -30.53 2.11 -2.14
C VAL A 522 -30.24 1.26 -3.38
N LEU A 523 -31.21 0.47 -3.85
CA LEU A 523 -31.04 -0.38 -5.03
C LEU A 523 -30.91 0.44 -6.31
N LYS A 524 -31.65 1.55 -6.41
CA LYS A 524 -31.52 2.51 -7.51
C LYS A 524 -30.11 3.07 -7.62
N LYS A 525 -29.50 3.47 -6.49
CA LYS A 525 -28.09 3.94 -6.47
C LYS A 525 -27.10 2.83 -6.83
N LYS A 526 -27.36 1.59 -6.40
CA LYS A 526 -26.58 0.41 -6.84
C LYS A 526 -26.69 0.18 -8.35
N LEU A 527 -27.87 0.37 -8.94
CA LEU A 527 -28.08 0.27 -10.39
C LEU A 527 -27.31 1.36 -11.16
N GLU A 528 -27.37 2.61 -10.72
CA GLU A 528 -26.56 3.69 -11.31
C GLU A 528 -25.06 3.38 -11.25
N THR A 529 -24.61 2.79 -10.14
CA THR A 529 -23.22 2.36 -9.97
C THR A 529 -22.87 1.21 -10.91
N PHE A 530 -23.75 0.22 -11.04
CA PHE A 530 -23.59 -0.93 -11.94
C PHE A 530 -23.44 -0.46 -13.38
N LEU A 531 -24.36 0.38 -13.86
CA LEU A 531 -24.34 0.92 -15.22
C LEU A 531 -23.09 1.77 -15.49
N ARG A 532 -22.56 2.46 -14.49
CA ARG A 532 -21.38 3.33 -14.64
C ARG A 532 -20.06 2.56 -14.61
N ILE A 533 -19.93 1.60 -13.70
CA ILE A 533 -18.65 0.93 -13.40
C ILE A 533 -18.55 -0.40 -14.16
N ILE A 534 -19.61 -1.21 -14.14
CA ILE A 534 -19.61 -2.58 -14.64
C ILE A 534 -20.16 -2.64 -16.07
N PHE A 535 -21.29 -1.98 -16.34
CA PHE A 535 -22.03 -2.06 -17.60
C PHE A 535 -21.92 -0.77 -18.45
N ASN A 536 -20.68 -0.33 -18.74
CA ASN A 536 -20.39 0.92 -19.47
C ASN A 536 -20.41 0.76 -21.01
N ILE A 537 -21.33 -0.06 -21.53
CA ILE A 537 -21.50 -0.30 -22.98
C ILE A 537 -22.21 0.88 -23.65
N GLU A 538 -23.18 1.46 -22.95
CA GLU A 538 -23.98 2.62 -23.35
C GLU A 538 -23.78 3.77 -22.36
N ASN A 539 -24.16 5.00 -22.74
CA ASN A 539 -24.11 6.12 -21.80
C ASN A 539 -24.97 5.78 -20.55
N PRO A 540 -24.38 5.67 -19.35
CA PRO A 540 -25.07 5.14 -18.18
C PRO A 540 -26.30 5.96 -17.78
N ALA A 541 -26.19 7.30 -17.84
CA ALA A 541 -27.29 8.20 -17.52
C ALA A 541 -28.46 8.05 -18.51
N ARG A 542 -28.14 7.87 -19.80
CA ARG A 542 -29.14 7.65 -20.84
C ARG A 542 -29.83 6.29 -20.69
N LEU A 543 -29.08 5.21 -20.50
CA LEU A 543 -29.64 3.86 -20.33
C LEU A 543 -30.51 3.80 -19.08
N PHE A 544 -30.03 4.35 -17.97
CA PHE A 544 -30.81 4.49 -16.74
C PHE A 544 -32.13 5.24 -16.96
N SER A 545 -32.08 6.37 -17.68
CA SER A 545 -33.28 7.14 -18.01
C SER A 545 -34.27 6.35 -18.86
N GLN A 546 -33.79 5.54 -19.82
CA GLN A 546 -34.66 4.70 -20.63
C GLN A 546 -35.30 3.59 -19.80
N ILE A 547 -34.55 2.93 -18.93
CA ILE A 547 -35.09 1.92 -18.01
C ILE A 547 -36.17 2.57 -17.14
N ALA A 548 -35.87 3.71 -16.49
CA ALA A 548 -36.80 4.42 -15.64
C ALA A 548 -38.14 4.74 -16.35
N LEU A 549 -38.06 5.25 -17.59
CA LEU A 549 -39.25 5.57 -18.40
C LEU A 549 -40.10 4.34 -18.72
N VAL A 550 -39.47 3.19 -18.94
CA VAL A 550 -40.16 1.94 -19.27
C VAL A 550 -40.78 1.32 -18.02
N VAL A 551 -40.06 1.33 -16.90
CA VAL A 551 -40.51 0.78 -15.61
C VAL A 551 -41.77 1.47 -15.10
N TRP A 552 -41.85 2.81 -15.24
CA TRP A 552 -42.98 3.59 -14.73
C TRP A 552 -44.17 3.70 -15.70
N ASN A 553 -44.13 3.01 -16.85
CA ASN A 553 -45.27 2.98 -17.76
C ASN A 553 -46.37 2.05 -17.20
N PRO A 554 -47.61 2.52 -16.98
CA PRO A 554 -48.69 1.70 -16.43
C PRO A 554 -49.03 0.45 -17.26
N LYS A 555 -48.69 0.44 -18.56
CA LYS A 555 -48.87 -0.73 -19.44
C LYS A 555 -47.87 -1.87 -19.16
N ASN A 556 -46.78 -1.58 -18.45
CA ASN A 556 -45.69 -2.51 -18.16
C ASN A 556 -45.77 -3.02 -16.71
N ASN A 557 -46.74 -3.88 -16.43
CA ASN A 557 -47.01 -4.40 -15.09
C ASN A 557 -46.25 -5.69 -14.71
N THR A 558 -45.31 -6.13 -15.55
CA THR A 558 -44.47 -7.31 -15.33
C THR A 558 -43.08 -7.06 -15.91
N ASP A 559 -42.03 -7.63 -15.33
CA ASP A 559 -40.65 -7.49 -15.83
C ASP A 559 -40.51 -7.86 -17.31
N MET A 560 -41.19 -8.90 -17.79
CA MET A 560 -41.13 -9.29 -19.21
C MET A 560 -41.72 -8.22 -20.15
N LYS A 561 -42.75 -7.50 -19.72
CA LYS A 561 -43.30 -6.36 -20.50
C LYS A 561 -42.33 -5.17 -20.48
N VAL A 562 -41.67 -4.93 -19.34
CA VAL A 562 -40.59 -3.94 -19.24
C VAL A 562 -39.44 -4.32 -20.17
N TYR A 563 -38.98 -5.57 -20.14
CA TYR A 563 -37.93 -6.11 -21.01
C TYR A 563 -38.27 -5.95 -22.50
N ASN A 564 -39.47 -6.38 -22.92
CA ASN A 564 -39.92 -6.28 -24.32
C ASN A 564 -40.03 -4.81 -24.80
N GLU A 565 -40.56 -3.92 -23.96
CA GLU A 565 -40.66 -2.50 -24.28
C GLU A 565 -39.26 -1.86 -24.33
N LEU A 566 -38.36 -2.20 -23.39
CA LEU A 566 -36.98 -1.75 -23.36
C LEU A 566 -36.22 -2.22 -24.62
N GLN A 567 -36.29 -3.51 -24.94
CA GLN A 567 -35.65 -4.10 -26.12
C GLN A 567 -36.15 -3.46 -27.41
N ARG A 568 -37.46 -3.26 -27.57
CA ARG A 568 -38.01 -2.55 -28.72
C ARG A 568 -37.56 -1.08 -28.78
N ARG A 569 -37.37 -0.39 -27.65
CA ARG A 569 -36.82 0.99 -27.64
C ARG A 569 -35.34 1.05 -28.01
N LEU A 570 -34.57 0.04 -27.60
CA LEU A 570 -33.18 -0.13 -28.01
C LEU A 570 -33.10 -0.47 -29.51
N ASN A 571 -34.00 -1.33 -30.02
CA ASN A 571 -34.05 -1.77 -31.43
C ASN A 571 -34.68 -0.77 -32.41
N ALA A 572 -35.67 0.02 -32.00
CA ALA A 572 -36.41 0.96 -32.87
C ALA A 572 -35.54 2.10 -33.41
N ARG A 573 -34.36 2.34 -32.81
CA ARG A 573 -33.34 3.23 -33.36
C ARG A 573 -32.38 2.45 -34.25
N LYS A 574 -32.79 2.11 -35.49
CA LYS A 574 -31.89 1.56 -36.53
C LYS A 574 -30.74 2.55 -36.82
N PHE A 575 -29.60 2.39 -36.15
CA PHE A 575 -28.31 3.01 -36.49
C PHE A 575 -27.31 1.90 -36.86
N GLN A 576 -27.49 1.30 -38.04
CA GLN A 576 -26.95 -0.05 -38.31
C GLN A 576 -25.60 -0.14 -39.04
N SER A 577 -24.96 0.95 -39.48
CA SER A 577 -23.71 0.86 -40.26
C SER A 577 -22.50 1.58 -39.63
N VAL A 578 -22.64 2.83 -39.19
CA VAL A 578 -21.50 3.60 -38.63
C VAL A 578 -21.27 3.34 -37.14
N TYR A 579 -22.32 2.94 -36.41
CA TYR A 579 -22.24 2.62 -34.98
C TYR A 579 -21.71 1.20 -34.68
N LYS A 580 -21.87 0.23 -35.60
CA LYS A 580 -21.26 -1.11 -35.47
C LYS A 580 -19.73 -1.08 -35.49
N LEU A 581 -19.13 -0.18 -36.28
CA LEU A 581 -17.66 -0.07 -36.36
C LEU A 581 -17.06 0.57 -35.11
N ARG A 582 -17.74 1.58 -34.54
CA ARG A 582 -17.28 2.33 -33.37
C ARG A 582 -17.58 1.62 -32.04
N ASN A 583 -18.70 0.90 -31.94
CA ASN A 583 -19.00 0.02 -30.81
C ASN A 583 -18.24 -1.30 -30.91
N GLY A 584 -17.95 -1.84 -32.10
CA GLY A 584 -17.08 -3.01 -32.25
C GLY A 584 -15.74 -2.82 -31.52
N ILE A 585 -15.10 -1.65 -31.66
CA ILE A 585 -13.84 -1.33 -30.98
C ILE A 585 -14.02 -1.17 -29.45
N LYS A 586 -15.14 -0.62 -28.97
CA LYS A 586 -15.44 -0.49 -27.53
C LYS A 586 -15.82 -1.81 -26.87
N THR A 587 -16.64 -2.62 -27.52
CA THR A 587 -17.00 -3.97 -27.10
C THR A 587 -15.78 -4.88 -27.13
N LEU A 588 -14.89 -4.77 -28.13
CA LEU A 588 -13.58 -5.45 -28.16
C LEU A 588 -12.67 -5.03 -27.00
N LYS A 589 -12.66 -3.73 -26.68
CA LYS A 589 -11.88 -3.20 -25.54
C LYS A 589 -12.41 -3.76 -24.23
N GLN A 590 -13.72 -3.76 -24.01
CA GLN A 590 -14.34 -4.30 -22.79
C GLN A 590 -14.19 -5.81 -22.66
N VAL A 591 -14.43 -6.59 -23.72
CA VAL A 591 -14.21 -8.05 -23.71
C VAL A 591 -12.75 -8.36 -23.37
N SER A 592 -11.81 -7.57 -23.88
CA SER A 592 -10.41 -7.70 -23.50
C SER A 592 -10.11 -7.24 -22.06
N GLU A 593 -10.75 -6.20 -21.55
CA GLU A 593 -10.58 -5.71 -20.18
C GLU A 593 -11.14 -6.71 -19.17
N GLN A 594 -12.36 -7.22 -19.40
CA GLN A 594 -12.98 -8.29 -18.60
C GLN A 594 -12.14 -9.56 -18.61
N ARG A 595 -11.58 -9.97 -19.77
CA ARG A 595 -10.67 -11.11 -19.85
C ARG A 595 -9.40 -10.89 -19.03
N THR A 596 -8.82 -9.69 -19.08
CA THR A 596 -7.64 -9.34 -18.30
C THR A 596 -7.93 -9.35 -16.79
N GLU A 597 -9.07 -8.80 -16.38
CA GLU A 597 -9.52 -8.78 -14.98
C GLU A 597 -9.74 -10.21 -14.43
N LEU A 598 -10.50 -11.05 -15.14
CA LEU A 598 -10.74 -12.45 -14.74
C LEU A 598 -9.44 -13.27 -14.66
N ALA A 599 -8.51 -13.03 -15.60
CA ALA A 599 -7.20 -13.66 -15.57
C ALA A 599 -6.34 -13.19 -14.38
N GLN A 600 -6.43 -11.91 -14.01
CA GLN A 600 -5.74 -11.35 -12.84
C GLN A 600 -6.29 -11.93 -11.53
N GLU A 601 -7.60 -12.04 -11.39
CA GLU A 601 -8.22 -12.64 -10.20
C GLU A 601 -7.84 -14.11 -10.05
N THR A 602 -7.95 -14.88 -11.15
CA THR A 602 -7.55 -16.29 -11.17
C THR A 602 -6.07 -16.44 -10.80
N LEU A 603 -5.21 -15.61 -11.37
CA LEU A 603 -3.79 -15.62 -11.06
C LEU A 603 -3.53 -15.22 -9.59
N SER A 604 -4.23 -14.23 -9.05
CA SER A 604 -4.12 -13.82 -7.64
C SER A 604 -4.37 -15.01 -6.72
N ILE A 605 -5.45 -15.75 -6.95
CA ILE A 605 -5.81 -16.93 -6.16
C ILE A 605 -4.77 -18.05 -6.31
N VAL A 606 -4.41 -18.40 -7.55
CA VAL A 606 -3.43 -19.47 -7.82
C VAL A 606 -2.05 -19.12 -7.25
N THR A 607 -1.67 -17.84 -7.24
CA THR A 607 -0.43 -17.35 -6.63
C THR A 607 -0.47 -17.45 -5.10
N LYS A 608 -1.59 -17.08 -4.47
CA LYS A 608 -1.79 -17.23 -3.02
C LYS A 608 -1.73 -18.70 -2.58
N LEU A 609 -2.12 -19.62 -3.44
CA LEU A 609 -2.00 -21.07 -3.20
C LEU A 609 -0.59 -21.63 -3.48
N GLY A 610 0.32 -20.82 -4.04
CA GLY A 610 1.67 -21.26 -4.41
C GLY A 610 1.71 -22.24 -5.59
N LEU A 611 0.69 -22.23 -6.46
CA LEU A 611 0.51 -23.22 -7.52
C LEU A 611 0.99 -22.75 -8.92
N VAL A 612 1.55 -21.54 -9.04
CA VAL A 612 2.07 -21.02 -10.32
C VAL A 612 3.19 -21.93 -10.85
N GLY A 613 3.07 -22.37 -12.10
CA GLY A 613 4.00 -23.31 -12.73
C GLY A 613 3.83 -24.78 -12.32
N SER A 614 2.95 -25.09 -11.37
CA SER A 614 2.64 -26.47 -10.94
C SER A 614 1.41 -27.07 -11.63
N LEU A 615 0.51 -26.21 -12.13
CA LEU A 615 -0.69 -26.62 -12.85
C LEU A 615 -0.34 -26.97 -14.29
N HIS A 616 -0.89 -28.06 -14.82
CA HIS A 616 -0.58 -28.55 -16.15
C HIS A 616 -1.81 -28.59 -17.06
N ASP A 617 -2.90 -29.22 -16.62
CA ASP A 617 -4.14 -29.41 -17.38
C ASP A 617 -5.28 -28.51 -16.87
N TYR A 618 -6.12 -28.00 -17.78
CA TYR A 618 -7.13 -26.97 -17.49
C TYR A 618 -8.48 -27.27 -18.17
N ALA A 619 -9.59 -26.98 -17.50
CA ALA A 619 -10.91 -27.00 -18.12
C ALA A 619 -11.66 -25.69 -17.85
N SER A 620 -12.12 -25.04 -18.92
CA SER A 620 -13.02 -23.90 -18.85
C SER A 620 -14.45 -24.36 -19.10
N ILE A 621 -15.36 -24.10 -18.15
CA ILE A 621 -16.77 -24.51 -18.23
C ILE A 621 -17.67 -23.27 -18.27
N GLY A 622 -18.62 -23.23 -19.21
CA GLY A 622 -19.60 -22.15 -19.31
C GLY A 622 -19.07 -20.89 -20.01
N ASP A 623 -17.90 -20.96 -20.65
CA ASP A 623 -17.43 -19.91 -21.55
C ASP A 623 -16.75 -20.47 -22.80
N SER A 624 -16.56 -19.61 -23.80
CA SER A 624 -16.00 -19.97 -25.10
C SER A 624 -14.53 -20.39 -25.07
N GLY A 625 -13.92 -20.55 -23.88
CA GLY A 625 -12.49 -20.79 -23.67
C GLY A 625 -11.68 -19.51 -23.58
N LYS A 626 -12.31 -18.37 -23.27
CA LYS A 626 -11.72 -17.02 -23.39
C LYS A 626 -10.48 -16.81 -22.51
N MET A 627 -10.37 -17.54 -21.41
CA MET A 627 -9.25 -17.43 -20.47
C MET A 627 -8.08 -18.39 -20.77
N ILE A 628 -8.26 -19.40 -21.63
CA ILE A 628 -7.28 -20.47 -21.82
C ILE A 628 -5.90 -19.93 -22.22
N LEU A 629 -5.84 -19.04 -23.23
CA LEU A 629 -4.56 -18.51 -23.71
C LEU A 629 -3.86 -17.63 -22.67
N SER A 630 -4.63 -16.75 -22.02
CA SER A 630 -4.11 -15.84 -20.99
C SER A 630 -3.60 -16.60 -19.77
N LEU A 631 -4.35 -17.60 -19.30
CA LEU A 631 -3.95 -18.42 -18.15
C LEU A 631 -2.82 -19.38 -18.49
N ARG A 632 -2.81 -20.02 -19.67
CA ARG A 632 -1.69 -20.89 -20.08
C ARG A 632 -0.37 -20.14 -20.05
N SER A 633 -0.37 -18.92 -20.58
CA SER A 633 0.84 -18.09 -20.59
C SER A 633 1.20 -17.55 -19.21
N ALA A 634 0.22 -17.10 -18.42
CA ALA A 634 0.47 -16.55 -17.07
C ALA A 634 0.90 -17.62 -16.05
N LEU A 635 0.29 -18.80 -16.10
CA LEU A 635 0.51 -19.90 -15.14
C LEU A 635 1.53 -20.93 -15.62
N GLY A 636 1.99 -20.86 -16.86
CA GLY A 636 2.96 -21.78 -17.44
C GLY A 636 2.40 -23.17 -17.78
N MET A 637 1.08 -23.29 -17.95
CA MET A 637 0.41 -24.57 -18.21
C MET A 637 0.71 -25.08 -19.62
N LYS A 638 1.17 -26.33 -19.74
CA LYS A 638 1.52 -26.99 -21.02
C LYS A 638 0.65 -28.21 -21.34
N GLY A 639 -0.23 -28.62 -20.44
CA GLY A 639 -1.09 -29.78 -20.58
C GLY A 639 -2.33 -29.53 -21.43
N THR A 640 -3.23 -30.48 -21.41
CA THR A 640 -4.49 -30.50 -22.16
C THR A 640 -5.44 -29.42 -21.64
N ALA A 641 -6.08 -28.69 -22.54
CA ALA A 641 -7.13 -27.74 -22.21
C ALA A 641 -8.47 -28.24 -22.76
N TYR A 642 -9.53 -28.20 -21.95
CA TYR A 642 -10.90 -28.51 -22.35
C TYR A 642 -11.77 -27.24 -22.33
N VAL A 643 -12.66 -27.10 -23.31
CA VAL A 643 -13.68 -26.04 -23.37
C VAL A 643 -15.04 -26.72 -23.33
N VAL A 644 -15.76 -26.54 -22.23
CA VAL A 644 -17.07 -27.16 -22.00
C VAL A 644 -18.17 -26.12 -22.20
N HIS A 645 -18.99 -26.26 -23.24
CA HIS A 645 -20.03 -25.27 -23.60
C HIS A 645 -21.21 -25.90 -24.37
N ASP A 646 -22.39 -25.30 -24.26
CA ASP A 646 -23.66 -25.75 -24.88
C ASP A 646 -23.82 -25.42 -26.38
N ARG A 647 -22.97 -24.55 -26.94
CA ARG A 647 -23.08 -24.07 -28.32
C ARG A 647 -21.77 -24.31 -29.07
N GLN A 648 -21.88 -24.79 -30.30
CA GLN A 648 -20.73 -25.00 -31.16
C GLN A 648 -20.45 -23.74 -31.99
N ARG A 649 -19.28 -23.13 -31.79
CA ARG A 649 -18.61 -22.10 -32.62
C ARG A 649 -19.51 -21.04 -33.28
N SER A 650 -19.51 -19.83 -32.72
CA SER A 650 -19.96 -18.60 -33.39
C SER A 650 -18.78 -17.70 -33.86
N THR A 651 -19.03 -16.75 -34.77
CA THR A 651 -18.06 -15.69 -35.15
C THR A 651 -17.77 -14.72 -34.01
N ALA A 652 -18.71 -14.56 -33.06
CA ALA A 652 -18.50 -13.77 -31.84
C ALA A 652 -17.50 -14.45 -30.90
N ASP A 653 -17.47 -15.78 -30.86
CA ASP A 653 -16.57 -16.53 -29.99
C ASP A 653 -15.10 -16.45 -30.45
N ILE A 654 -14.86 -16.27 -31.76
CA ILE A 654 -13.52 -16.04 -32.32
C ILE A 654 -12.95 -14.72 -31.76
N ILE A 655 -13.81 -13.71 -31.68
CA ILE A 655 -13.49 -12.39 -31.14
C ILE A 655 -13.27 -12.48 -29.62
N GLU A 656 -14.13 -13.20 -28.90
CA GLU A 656 -14.05 -13.36 -27.44
C GLU A 656 -12.79 -14.14 -27.00
N ARG A 657 -12.43 -15.20 -27.74
CA ARG A 657 -11.19 -15.96 -27.52
C ARG A 657 -9.93 -15.21 -27.91
N GLY A 658 -10.02 -14.28 -28.87
CA GLY A 658 -8.87 -13.60 -29.46
C GLY A 658 -7.97 -14.53 -30.30
N SER A 659 -8.53 -15.63 -30.82
CA SER A 659 -7.83 -16.62 -31.65
C SER A 659 -8.74 -17.15 -32.76
N LEU A 660 -8.20 -17.20 -33.98
CA LEU A 660 -8.83 -17.86 -35.13
C LEU A 660 -8.76 -19.40 -35.03
N PHE A 661 -7.87 -19.93 -34.19
CA PHE A 661 -7.64 -21.35 -33.98
C PHE A 661 -8.25 -21.83 -32.67
N GLN A 662 -8.63 -23.11 -32.63
CA GLN A 662 -9.19 -23.77 -31.46
C GLN A 662 -8.16 -23.81 -30.29
N VAL A 663 -8.57 -23.36 -29.11
CA VAL A 663 -7.67 -23.17 -27.94
C VAL A 663 -7.65 -24.36 -26.96
N GLY A 664 -8.49 -25.37 -27.20
CA GLY A 664 -8.60 -26.59 -26.39
C GLY A 664 -9.61 -27.57 -26.99
N ASN A 665 -9.72 -28.77 -26.43
CA ASN A 665 -10.68 -29.79 -26.85
C ASN A 665 -12.09 -29.34 -26.48
N PHE A 666 -12.94 -29.17 -27.49
CA PHE A 666 -14.33 -28.78 -27.27
C PHE A 666 -15.14 -29.98 -26.77
N VAL A 667 -15.89 -29.77 -25.70
CA VAL A 667 -16.76 -30.75 -25.08
C VAL A 667 -18.16 -30.15 -24.98
N PRO A 668 -19.17 -30.68 -25.69
CA PRO A 668 -20.53 -30.19 -25.55
C PRO A 668 -21.11 -30.53 -24.17
N ILE A 669 -21.89 -29.62 -23.59
CA ILE A 669 -22.66 -29.85 -22.37
C ILE A 669 -24.11 -29.41 -22.57
N ASP A 670 -25.07 -30.21 -22.11
CA ASP A 670 -26.47 -29.82 -22.00
C ASP A 670 -26.77 -29.47 -20.55
N TYR A 671 -26.94 -28.17 -20.26
CA TYR A 671 -27.19 -27.68 -18.90
C TYR A 671 -28.58 -28.07 -18.36
N HIS A 672 -29.52 -28.48 -19.21
CA HIS A 672 -30.84 -28.96 -18.77
C HIS A 672 -30.78 -30.42 -18.28
N ARG A 673 -29.82 -31.20 -18.78
CA ARG A 673 -29.66 -32.63 -18.45
C ARG A 673 -28.18 -33.02 -18.44
N ILE A 674 -27.54 -32.80 -17.29
CA ILE A 674 -26.10 -33.04 -17.11
C ILE A 674 -25.89 -34.49 -16.65
N GLU A 675 -25.64 -35.39 -17.59
CA GLU A 675 -25.39 -36.81 -17.29
C GLU A 675 -23.90 -37.12 -17.09
N ASP A 676 -23.06 -36.74 -18.05
CA ASP A 676 -21.60 -36.90 -17.96
C ASP A 676 -20.86 -35.96 -18.95
N LEU A 677 -19.58 -35.70 -18.69
CA LEU A 677 -18.64 -35.08 -19.63
C LEU A 677 -17.59 -36.10 -20.07
N PRO A 678 -17.25 -36.21 -21.38
CA PRO A 678 -16.18 -37.06 -21.90
C PRO A 678 -14.77 -36.52 -21.60
N ILE A 679 -14.54 -36.15 -20.35
CA ILE A 679 -13.24 -35.74 -19.79
C ILE A 679 -12.83 -36.84 -18.81
N PRO A 680 -11.62 -37.44 -18.94
CA PRO A 680 -11.19 -38.52 -18.06
C PRO A 680 -11.21 -38.13 -16.57
N SER A 681 -11.38 -39.12 -15.70
CA SER A 681 -11.33 -38.88 -14.25
C SER A 681 -9.92 -38.51 -13.81
N ASN A 682 -9.77 -37.61 -12.83
CA ASN A 682 -8.48 -37.14 -12.32
C ASN A 682 -7.51 -36.70 -13.44
N SER A 683 -7.99 -35.93 -14.40
CA SER A 683 -7.21 -35.50 -15.57
C SER A 683 -7.00 -33.99 -15.68
N VAL A 684 -7.56 -33.20 -14.75
CA VAL A 684 -7.51 -31.74 -14.77
C VAL A 684 -6.96 -31.21 -13.45
N ASP A 685 -6.09 -30.20 -13.50
CA ASP A 685 -5.52 -29.54 -12.31
C ASP A 685 -6.30 -28.29 -11.90
N LEU A 686 -6.85 -27.58 -12.88
CA LEU A 686 -7.65 -26.36 -12.68
C LEU A 686 -8.95 -26.43 -13.48
N VAL A 687 -10.07 -26.20 -12.81
CA VAL A 687 -11.38 -25.99 -13.46
C VAL A 687 -11.84 -24.57 -13.15
N THR A 688 -12.28 -23.81 -14.15
CA THR A 688 -12.94 -22.51 -13.94
C THR A 688 -14.36 -22.54 -14.49
N MET A 689 -15.31 -21.98 -13.74
CA MET A 689 -16.68 -21.73 -14.19
C MET A 689 -17.06 -20.26 -13.97
N ASN A 690 -17.02 -19.48 -15.04
CA ASN A 690 -17.26 -18.02 -15.00
C ASN A 690 -18.72 -17.64 -15.22
N GLN A 691 -19.53 -18.56 -15.74
CA GLN A 691 -20.96 -18.35 -15.92
C GLN A 691 -21.72 -18.37 -14.58
N GLY A 692 -21.21 -19.08 -13.58
CA GLY A 692 -21.86 -19.29 -12.29
C GLY A 692 -22.83 -20.47 -12.27
N LEU A 693 -22.86 -21.18 -11.15
CA LEU A 693 -23.77 -22.28 -10.81
C LEU A 693 -25.23 -21.82 -10.70
N HIS A 694 -25.50 -20.55 -10.40
CA HIS A 694 -26.87 -20.01 -10.34
C HIS A 694 -27.63 -20.09 -11.67
N HIS A 695 -26.96 -20.35 -12.80
CA HIS A 695 -27.59 -20.63 -14.09
C HIS A 695 -27.98 -22.11 -14.29
N LEU A 696 -27.65 -23.00 -13.35
CA LEU A 696 -28.02 -24.41 -13.41
C LEU A 696 -29.37 -24.65 -12.73
N HIS A 697 -30.18 -25.52 -13.32
CA HIS A 697 -31.40 -26.00 -12.68
C HIS A 697 -31.04 -26.69 -11.35
N GLN A 698 -31.85 -26.48 -10.32
CA GLN A 698 -31.54 -26.93 -8.96
C GLN A 698 -31.19 -28.44 -8.89
N ASN A 699 -31.95 -29.26 -9.62
CA ASN A 699 -31.75 -30.72 -9.67
C ASN A 699 -30.46 -31.16 -10.38
N GLN A 700 -29.79 -30.26 -11.11
CA GLN A 700 -28.57 -30.57 -11.88
C GLN A 700 -27.28 -30.11 -11.18
N ILE A 701 -27.35 -29.16 -10.25
CA ILE A 701 -26.19 -28.59 -9.54
C ILE A 701 -25.29 -29.69 -8.98
N VAL A 702 -25.87 -30.66 -8.29
CA VAL A 702 -25.07 -31.70 -7.64
C VAL A 702 -24.45 -32.67 -8.65
N ASN A 703 -25.20 -33.07 -9.67
CA ASN A 703 -24.66 -33.94 -10.73
C ASN A 703 -23.49 -33.24 -11.44
N PHE A 704 -23.63 -31.96 -11.73
CA PHE A 704 -22.57 -31.13 -12.28
C PHE A 704 -21.34 -31.09 -11.37
N LEU A 705 -21.51 -30.77 -10.08
CA LEU A 705 -20.40 -30.70 -9.13
C LEU A 705 -19.71 -32.06 -8.94
N LYS A 706 -20.45 -33.18 -9.00
CA LYS A 706 -19.86 -34.53 -8.99
C LYS A 706 -18.98 -34.78 -10.21
N ILE A 707 -19.37 -34.31 -11.39
CA ILE A 707 -18.56 -34.40 -12.59
C ILE A 707 -17.28 -33.55 -12.45
N VAL A 708 -17.41 -32.30 -11.98
CA VAL A 708 -16.25 -31.43 -11.71
C VAL A 708 -15.31 -32.08 -10.71
N TYR A 709 -15.85 -32.61 -9.62
CA TYR A 709 -15.08 -33.34 -8.60
C TYR A 709 -14.39 -34.56 -9.20
N ARG A 710 -15.05 -35.33 -10.06
CA ARG A 710 -14.48 -36.51 -10.73
C ARG A 710 -13.30 -36.17 -11.65
N ILE A 711 -13.43 -35.13 -12.48
CA ILE A 711 -12.39 -34.77 -13.47
C ILE A 711 -11.16 -34.13 -12.83
N LEU A 712 -11.32 -33.47 -11.68
CA LEU A 712 -10.21 -32.88 -10.94
C LEU A 712 -9.29 -33.95 -10.34
N ARG A 713 -7.98 -33.72 -10.39
CA ARG A 713 -7.00 -34.52 -9.66
C ARG A 713 -7.09 -34.27 -8.15
N PRO A 714 -6.69 -35.23 -7.30
CA PRO A 714 -6.45 -34.93 -5.89
C PRO A 714 -5.45 -33.78 -5.76
N GLY A 715 -5.82 -32.74 -5.04
CA GLY A 715 -5.09 -31.48 -4.95
C GLY A 715 -5.44 -30.43 -6.03
N GLY A 716 -6.28 -30.77 -7.00
CA GLY A 716 -6.74 -29.87 -8.06
C GLY A 716 -7.73 -28.82 -7.55
N ILE A 717 -7.80 -27.69 -8.26
CA ILE A 717 -8.55 -26.49 -7.86
C ILE A 717 -9.78 -26.29 -8.74
N PHE A 718 -10.90 -25.98 -8.10
CA PHE A 718 -12.11 -25.48 -8.73
C PHE A 718 -12.31 -24.01 -8.38
N LEU A 719 -12.31 -23.16 -9.41
CA LEU A 719 -12.66 -21.75 -9.32
C LEU A 719 -14.05 -21.53 -9.90
N VAL A 720 -14.93 -20.92 -9.14
CA VAL A 720 -16.32 -20.69 -9.55
C VAL A 720 -16.75 -19.28 -9.20
N ARG A 721 -17.43 -18.60 -10.12
CA ARG A 721 -17.91 -17.24 -9.94
C ARG A 721 -19.35 -17.23 -9.47
N GLU A 722 -19.63 -16.53 -8.38
CA GLU A 722 -20.96 -16.46 -7.77
C GLU A 722 -21.25 -15.13 -7.10
N HIS A 723 -22.53 -14.75 -7.13
CA HIS A 723 -23.03 -13.59 -6.38
C HIS A 723 -23.36 -13.96 -4.93
N ASP A 724 -23.07 -13.06 -3.99
CA ASP A 724 -23.63 -13.18 -2.63
C ASP A 724 -25.08 -12.66 -2.61
N ALA A 725 -26.01 -13.53 -2.99
CA ALA A 725 -27.41 -13.17 -3.22
C ALA A 725 -28.26 -13.10 -1.95
N ARG A 726 -27.91 -12.15 -1.08
CA ARG A 726 -28.75 -11.79 0.07
C ARG A 726 -30.14 -11.32 -0.42
N PRO A 727 -31.24 -11.59 0.32
CA PRO A 727 -32.60 -11.28 -0.13
C PRO A 727 -32.80 -9.85 -0.65
N GLU A 728 -32.13 -8.88 -0.04
CA GLU A 728 -32.16 -7.46 -0.43
C GLU A 728 -31.50 -7.15 -1.78
N LEU A 729 -30.54 -7.97 -2.22
CA LEU A 729 -29.82 -7.77 -3.49
C LEU A 729 -30.46 -8.51 -4.67
N ILE A 730 -31.31 -9.50 -4.43
CA ILE A 730 -31.90 -10.31 -5.50
C ILE A 730 -32.55 -9.47 -6.62
N PRO A 731 -33.29 -8.38 -6.33
CA PRO A 731 -33.85 -7.54 -7.39
C PRO A 731 -32.79 -6.87 -8.28
N ILE A 732 -31.66 -6.44 -7.71
CA ILE A 732 -30.58 -5.83 -8.52
C ILE A 732 -29.82 -6.88 -9.32
N LEU A 733 -29.61 -8.08 -8.79
CA LEU A 733 -28.97 -9.20 -9.50
C LEU A 733 -29.77 -9.58 -10.75
N ASP A 734 -31.06 -9.80 -10.58
CA ASP A 734 -31.97 -10.15 -11.67
C ASP A 734 -32.08 -9.03 -12.70
N LEU A 735 -32.18 -7.78 -12.24
CA LEU A 735 -32.21 -6.61 -13.12
C LEU A 735 -30.91 -6.44 -13.92
N ALA A 736 -29.75 -6.71 -13.31
CA ALA A 736 -28.45 -6.63 -14.00
C ALA A 736 -28.37 -7.63 -15.17
N HIS A 737 -28.79 -8.89 -14.95
CA HIS A 737 -28.85 -9.93 -15.98
C HIS A 737 -29.86 -9.57 -17.07
N SER A 738 -31.06 -9.11 -16.69
CA SER A 738 -32.10 -8.73 -17.63
C SER A 738 -31.70 -7.52 -18.50
N ILE A 739 -31.02 -6.51 -17.94
CA ILE A 739 -30.47 -5.39 -18.71
C ILE A 739 -29.37 -5.87 -19.66
N PHE A 740 -28.49 -6.76 -19.20
CA PHE A 740 -27.45 -7.34 -20.04
C PHE A 740 -28.05 -8.04 -21.26
N ASN A 741 -29.06 -8.89 -21.06
CA ASN A 741 -29.76 -9.61 -22.12
C ASN A 741 -30.53 -8.68 -23.07
N ALA A 742 -31.19 -7.65 -22.52
CA ALA A 742 -31.93 -6.67 -23.33
C ALA A 742 -31.00 -5.89 -24.29
N VAL A 743 -29.80 -5.55 -23.83
CA VAL A 743 -28.81 -4.79 -24.61
C VAL A 743 -28.03 -5.67 -25.59
N THR A 744 -27.74 -6.92 -25.23
CA THR A 744 -27.09 -7.88 -26.12
C THR A 744 -28.04 -8.49 -27.16
N GLY A 745 -29.34 -8.27 -27.00
CA GLY A 745 -30.36 -8.65 -27.99
C GLY A 745 -30.84 -10.09 -27.84
N VAL A 746 -30.77 -10.66 -26.64
CA VAL A 746 -31.32 -11.99 -26.31
C VAL A 746 -32.83 -11.97 -26.54
N SER A 747 -33.37 -13.00 -27.19
CA SER A 747 -34.80 -13.03 -27.53
C SER A 747 -35.65 -13.06 -26.25
N SER A 748 -36.86 -12.53 -26.31
CA SER A 748 -37.80 -12.55 -25.17
C SER A 748 -38.11 -13.98 -24.70
N ASP A 749 -38.12 -14.94 -25.63
CA ASP A 749 -38.33 -16.34 -25.32
C ASP A 749 -37.12 -16.93 -24.59
N ASP A 750 -35.89 -16.58 -24.98
CA ASP A 750 -34.68 -17.03 -24.28
C ASP A 750 -34.56 -16.40 -22.87
N GLU A 751 -34.82 -15.09 -22.74
CA GLU A 751 -34.82 -14.38 -21.44
C GLU A 751 -35.84 -15.00 -20.47
N LYS A 752 -37.01 -15.39 -20.99
CA LYS A 752 -38.07 -15.99 -20.17
C LYS A 752 -37.69 -17.35 -19.59
N HIS A 753 -36.85 -18.11 -20.28
CA HIS A 753 -36.43 -19.45 -19.87
C HIS A 753 -35.03 -19.47 -19.25
N GLU A 754 -34.35 -18.32 -19.11
CA GLU A 754 -33.07 -18.24 -18.43
C GLU A 754 -33.22 -18.51 -16.93
N ILE A 755 -32.47 -19.49 -16.44
CA ILE A 755 -32.46 -19.88 -15.03
C ILE A 755 -31.58 -18.91 -14.24
N ARG A 756 -32.12 -18.39 -13.13
CA ARG A 756 -31.47 -17.47 -12.19
C ARG A 756 -31.74 -17.90 -10.76
N ALA A 757 -31.12 -19.01 -10.36
CA ALA A 757 -31.23 -19.62 -9.03
C ALA A 757 -30.19 -19.05 -8.05
N PHE A 758 -30.23 -17.73 -7.84
CA PHE A 758 -29.29 -17.04 -6.95
C PHE A 758 -29.40 -17.50 -5.49
N ARG A 759 -28.25 -17.70 -4.82
CA ARG A 759 -28.16 -18.15 -3.43
C ARG A 759 -27.13 -17.31 -2.65
N PRO A 760 -27.31 -17.15 -1.32
CA PRO A 760 -26.28 -16.55 -0.47
C PRO A 760 -24.96 -17.35 -0.52
N MET A 761 -23.84 -16.65 -0.31
CA MET A 761 -22.51 -17.24 -0.39
C MET A 761 -22.31 -18.45 0.54
N ALA A 762 -22.83 -18.37 1.77
CA ALA A 762 -22.75 -19.46 2.75
C ALA A 762 -23.42 -20.75 2.26
N GLU A 763 -24.46 -20.62 1.44
CA GLU A 763 -25.19 -21.75 0.87
C GLU A 763 -24.39 -22.43 -0.24
N TRP A 764 -23.75 -21.64 -1.12
CA TRP A 764 -22.84 -22.20 -2.13
C TRP A 764 -21.70 -22.99 -1.48
N ARG A 765 -21.07 -22.45 -0.45
CA ARG A 765 -19.99 -23.12 0.30
C ARG A 765 -20.46 -24.45 0.89
N ARG A 766 -21.66 -24.47 1.48
CA ARG A 766 -22.25 -25.69 2.02
C ARG A 766 -22.46 -26.75 0.93
N ILE A 767 -23.08 -26.38 -0.19
CA ILE A 767 -23.34 -27.33 -1.31
C ILE A 767 -22.03 -27.94 -1.82
N LEU A 768 -20.99 -27.13 -2.06
CA LEU A 768 -19.72 -27.64 -2.58
C LEU A 768 -18.98 -28.52 -1.55
N THR A 769 -19.00 -28.15 -0.27
CA THR A 769 -18.35 -28.95 0.78
C THR A 769 -19.03 -30.29 1.01
N GLU A 770 -20.36 -30.35 0.90
CA GLU A 770 -21.13 -31.60 0.98
C GLU A 770 -20.89 -32.54 -0.22
N VAL A 771 -20.56 -32.00 -1.40
CA VAL A 771 -20.11 -32.82 -2.56
C VAL A 771 -18.70 -33.39 -2.36
N GLY A 772 -17.94 -32.86 -1.41
CA GLY A 772 -16.61 -33.35 -1.03
C GLY A 772 -15.46 -32.40 -1.34
N PHE A 773 -15.74 -31.18 -1.82
CA PHE A 773 -14.71 -30.16 -1.97
C PHE A 773 -14.26 -29.61 -0.61
N GLU A 774 -12.99 -29.24 -0.52
CA GLU A 774 -12.45 -28.44 0.59
C GLU A 774 -12.52 -26.96 0.20
N ASP A 775 -13.15 -26.14 1.05
CA ASP A 775 -13.21 -24.70 0.86
C ASP A 775 -11.88 -24.06 1.24
N MET A 776 -11.27 -23.31 0.31
CA MET A 776 -9.96 -22.70 0.53
C MET A 776 -10.06 -21.34 1.24
N TYR A 777 -11.27 -20.80 1.44
CA TYR A 777 -11.53 -19.48 2.04
C TYR A 777 -10.79 -18.34 1.32
N LEU A 778 -10.55 -18.51 0.02
CA LEU A 778 -9.93 -17.50 -0.85
C LEU A 778 -10.98 -17.00 -1.83
N TYR A 779 -11.48 -15.78 -1.56
CA TYR A 779 -12.49 -15.12 -2.38
C TYR A 779 -11.97 -13.78 -2.88
N GLU A 780 -12.11 -13.51 -4.18
CA GLU A 780 -11.79 -12.22 -4.79
C GLU A 780 -13.08 -11.58 -5.28
N MET A 781 -13.39 -10.38 -4.79
CA MET A 781 -14.57 -9.61 -5.20
C MET A 781 -14.23 -8.77 -6.43
N GLN A 782 -15.11 -8.74 -7.42
CA GLN A 782 -14.93 -7.83 -8.55
C GLN A 782 -14.91 -6.37 -8.08
N HIS A 783 -13.97 -5.59 -8.61
CA HIS A 783 -13.66 -4.27 -8.06
C HIS A 783 -14.84 -3.29 -8.18
N ASN A 784 -15.34 -2.82 -7.02
CA ASN A 784 -16.49 -1.91 -6.91
C ASN A 784 -17.79 -2.44 -7.53
N ASP A 785 -17.96 -3.76 -7.66
CA ASP A 785 -19.19 -4.34 -8.19
C ASP A 785 -20.34 -4.23 -7.17
N PRO A 786 -21.41 -3.46 -7.46
CA PRO A 786 -22.54 -3.33 -6.55
C PRO A 786 -23.44 -4.58 -6.47
N THR A 787 -23.25 -5.55 -7.38
CA THR A 787 -23.91 -6.87 -7.41
C THR A 787 -23.21 -7.92 -6.55
N GLU A 788 -22.05 -7.58 -5.98
CA GLU A 788 -21.30 -8.47 -5.08
C GLU A 788 -20.98 -9.83 -5.73
N ASP A 789 -20.37 -9.77 -6.91
CA ASP A 789 -19.83 -10.92 -7.63
C ASP A 789 -18.44 -11.30 -7.10
N TYR A 790 -18.24 -12.59 -6.78
CA TYR A 790 -17.01 -13.13 -6.20
C TYR A 790 -16.50 -14.33 -6.99
N MET A 791 -15.18 -14.40 -7.16
CA MET A 791 -14.48 -15.62 -7.54
C MET A 791 -14.17 -16.46 -6.30
N LEU A 792 -14.71 -17.67 -6.24
CA LEU A 792 -14.55 -18.60 -5.12
C LEU A 792 -13.58 -19.72 -5.44
N CYS A 793 -12.84 -20.17 -4.42
CA CYS A 793 -11.80 -21.19 -4.57
C CYS A 793 -12.04 -22.42 -3.69
N PHE A 794 -12.10 -23.59 -4.33
CA PHE A 794 -12.29 -24.89 -3.71
C PHE A 794 -11.22 -25.87 -4.21
N ALA A 795 -10.86 -26.86 -3.40
CA ALA A 795 -9.88 -27.88 -3.76
C ALA A 795 -10.47 -29.30 -3.60
N LYS A 796 -9.95 -30.24 -4.39
CA LYS A 796 -10.24 -31.67 -4.21
C LYS A 796 -9.28 -32.30 -3.20
N PRO A 797 -9.73 -32.92 -2.10
CA PRO A 797 -8.85 -33.56 -1.13
C PRO A 797 -8.10 -34.80 -1.67
N PRO A 798 -6.95 -35.19 -1.08
CA PRO A 798 -6.19 -34.41 -0.09
C PRO A 798 -5.38 -33.29 -0.76
N PHE A 799 -5.57 -32.06 -0.30
CA PHE A 799 -4.74 -30.92 -0.71
C PHE A 799 -3.47 -30.88 0.16
N LYS A 800 -2.36 -31.44 -0.34
CA LYS A 800 -1.08 -31.46 0.39
C LYS A 800 -0.32 -30.15 0.19
N THR A 801 -0.52 -29.17 1.06
CA THR A 801 0.34 -27.98 1.09
C THR A 801 1.59 -28.24 1.91
N GLN A 802 2.64 -28.76 1.29
CA GLN A 802 3.97 -28.29 1.64
C GLN A 802 4.20 -27.02 0.81
N ARG A 803 4.32 -25.86 1.46
CA ARG A 803 4.68 -24.52 0.89
C ARG A 803 3.60 -23.47 0.62
N ALA A 804 2.31 -23.69 0.88
CA ALA A 804 1.31 -22.61 0.72
C ALA A 804 1.25 -21.62 1.90
N GLN A 805 1.96 -21.90 3.00
CA GLN A 805 2.04 -20.99 4.15
C GLN A 805 3.10 -19.88 3.98
N ASP A 806 3.87 -19.90 2.87
CA ASP A 806 5.12 -19.15 2.77
C ASP A 806 5.23 -18.12 1.63
N VAL A 807 4.15 -17.85 0.89
CA VAL A 807 4.18 -16.83 -0.17
C VAL A 807 3.58 -15.51 0.35
N PRO A 808 4.39 -14.46 0.60
CA PRO A 808 3.88 -13.18 1.08
C PRO A 808 2.96 -12.53 0.03
N LEU A 809 1.91 -11.84 0.48
CA LEU A 809 1.00 -11.05 -0.39
C LEU A 809 1.74 -10.03 -1.28
N THR A 810 2.94 -9.57 -0.89
CA THR A 810 3.81 -8.76 -1.75
C THR A 810 4.38 -9.54 -2.94
N MET A 811 4.75 -10.81 -2.77
CA MET A 811 5.10 -11.69 -3.91
C MET A 811 3.88 -11.95 -4.79
N SER A 812 2.65 -11.98 -4.25
CA SER A 812 1.46 -12.08 -5.10
C SER A 812 1.20 -10.79 -5.88
N GLN A 813 1.54 -9.61 -5.36
CA GLN A 813 1.49 -8.36 -6.13
C GLN A 813 2.66 -8.21 -7.11
N GLU A 814 3.84 -8.77 -6.82
CA GLU A 814 4.98 -8.78 -7.73
C GLU A 814 4.83 -9.86 -8.82
N ILE A 815 4.31 -11.04 -8.51
CA ILE A 815 3.95 -12.09 -9.49
C ILE A 815 2.71 -11.68 -10.27
N VAL A 816 1.70 -11.07 -9.64
CA VAL A 816 0.60 -10.44 -10.36
C VAL A 816 1.12 -9.24 -11.15
N ALA A 817 2.06 -8.42 -10.69
CA ALA A 817 2.63 -7.33 -11.51
C ALA A 817 3.54 -7.83 -12.64
N GLU A 818 4.25 -8.95 -12.46
CA GLU A 818 5.13 -9.58 -13.44
C GLU A 818 4.32 -10.41 -14.45
N ALA A 819 3.20 -11.00 -14.04
CA ALA A 819 2.25 -11.67 -14.90
C ALA A 819 1.21 -10.72 -15.50
N ASP A 820 0.91 -9.58 -14.87
CA ASP A 820 0.18 -8.44 -15.42
C ASP A 820 1.09 -7.66 -16.38
N TYR A 821 2.42 -7.67 -16.16
CA TYR A 821 3.42 -7.31 -17.15
C TYR A 821 3.44 -8.33 -18.30
N ARG A 822 3.46 -9.65 -18.06
CA ARG A 822 3.35 -10.67 -19.13
C ARG A 822 1.99 -10.62 -19.85
N ALA A 823 0.88 -10.33 -19.17
CA ALA A 823 -0.49 -10.25 -19.70
C ALA A 823 -0.76 -8.93 -20.45
N LYS A 824 -0.24 -7.80 -19.97
CA LYS A 824 -0.20 -6.54 -20.72
C LYS A 824 0.75 -6.62 -21.91
N ASN A 825 1.86 -7.35 -21.79
CA ASN A 825 2.78 -7.66 -22.89
C ASN A 825 2.32 -8.85 -23.77
N LEU A 826 1.21 -9.53 -23.45
CA LEU A 826 0.67 -10.63 -24.27
C LEU A 826 -0.06 -10.15 -25.53
N ARG A 827 -0.37 -8.85 -25.60
CA ARG A 827 -0.67 -8.19 -26.89
C ARG A 827 0.58 -7.96 -27.75
N VAL A 828 1.77 -8.09 -27.16
CA VAL A 828 3.06 -7.94 -27.85
C VAL A 828 3.65 -9.32 -28.21
N THR A 829 3.36 -10.38 -27.45
CA THR A 829 3.90 -11.73 -27.69
C THR A 829 3.05 -12.60 -28.62
N ALA A 830 1.82 -12.21 -28.98
CA ALA A 830 1.13 -12.79 -30.14
C ALA A 830 1.82 -12.44 -31.49
N ALA A 831 2.85 -11.58 -31.46
CA ALA A 831 3.78 -11.35 -32.56
C ALA A 831 5.09 -12.14 -32.42
N GLN A 832 5.06 -13.31 -31.79
CA GLN A 832 6.10 -14.35 -31.97
C GLN A 832 5.62 -15.46 -32.92
N GLU A 833 5.03 -15.04 -34.04
CA GLU A 833 5.18 -15.70 -35.34
C GLU A 833 5.19 -14.63 -36.45
N ASP A 834 5.98 -13.59 -36.24
CA ASP A 834 6.58 -12.92 -37.39
C ASP A 834 8.03 -12.72 -36.96
N SER A 835 8.93 -13.47 -37.60
CA SER A 835 10.39 -13.37 -37.54
C SER A 835 10.91 -12.01 -38.04
N THR A 836 10.10 -10.96 -37.86
CA THR A 836 10.22 -9.63 -38.46
C THR A 836 10.39 -8.54 -37.40
N THR A 837 10.05 -8.75 -36.12
CA THR A 837 10.25 -7.74 -35.06
C THR A 837 11.72 -7.38 -34.83
N SER A 838 12.63 -8.34 -34.99
CA SER A 838 14.08 -8.10 -34.99
C SER A 838 14.53 -7.16 -36.11
N TYR A 839 13.74 -7.05 -37.19
CA TYR A 839 14.04 -6.22 -38.35
C TYR A 839 13.65 -4.74 -38.15
N TYR A 840 12.67 -4.46 -37.27
CA TYR A 840 12.12 -3.12 -37.04
C TYR A 840 12.68 -2.41 -35.81
N ARG A 841 13.68 -3.00 -35.13
CA ARG A 841 14.28 -2.47 -33.90
C ARG A 841 15.76 -2.18 -34.09
N LEU A 842 16.23 -1.10 -33.49
CA LEU A 842 17.66 -0.86 -33.33
C LEU A 842 18.27 -1.96 -32.46
N PRO A 843 19.44 -2.50 -32.85
CA PRO A 843 20.10 -3.48 -32.03
C PRO A 843 20.47 -2.93 -30.65
N GLU A 844 20.19 -3.68 -29.59
CA GLU A 844 20.37 -3.23 -28.20
C GLU A 844 21.81 -2.80 -27.87
N TRP A 845 22.80 -3.37 -28.57
CA TRP A 845 24.20 -3.01 -28.42
C TRP A 845 24.51 -1.57 -28.84
N VAL A 846 23.66 -0.90 -29.62
CA VAL A 846 23.81 0.54 -29.93
C VAL A 846 23.68 1.37 -28.65
N LEU A 847 22.68 1.10 -27.81
CA LEU A 847 22.46 1.84 -26.56
C LEU A 847 23.54 1.52 -25.52
N VAL A 848 23.94 0.26 -25.42
CA VAL A 848 25.06 -0.17 -24.57
C VAL A 848 26.34 0.55 -24.98
N ARG A 849 26.64 0.59 -26.27
CA ARG A 849 27.86 1.22 -26.81
C ARG A 849 27.86 2.74 -26.61
N VAL A 850 26.73 3.42 -26.81
CA VAL A 850 26.63 4.87 -26.53
C VAL A 850 26.90 5.16 -25.05
N THR A 851 26.36 4.34 -24.15
CA THR A 851 26.56 4.49 -22.71
C THR A 851 28.02 4.23 -22.31
N GLN A 852 28.65 3.21 -22.88
CA GLN A 852 30.07 2.92 -22.68
C GLN A 852 30.96 4.03 -23.21
N ILE A 853 30.66 4.59 -24.39
CA ILE A 853 31.41 5.73 -24.94
C ILE A 853 31.26 6.95 -24.02
N TYR A 854 30.06 7.22 -23.51
CA TYR A 854 29.85 8.32 -22.56
C TYR A 854 30.62 8.11 -21.25
N ALA A 855 30.52 6.94 -20.63
CA ALA A 855 31.25 6.63 -19.40
C ALA A 855 32.77 6.69 -19.59
N ASN A 856 33.28 6.11 -20.68
CA ASN A 856 34.71 6.19 -21.01
C ASN A 856 35.16 7.63 -21.30
N PHE A 857 34.31 8.44 -21.91
CA PHE A 857 34.60 9.86 -22.11
C PHE A 857 34.70 10.60 -20.77
N LEU A 858 33.76 10.37 -19.85
CA LEU A 858 33.76 11.01 -18.53
C LEU A 858 34.99 10.68 -17.68
N ASN A 859 35.60 9.50 -17.89
CA ASN A 859 36.82 9.13 -17.18
C ASN A 859 38.04 9.97 -17.58
N HIS A 860 38.03 10.61 -18.74
CA HIS A 860 39.22 11.29 -19.29
C HIS A 860 38.94 12.73 -19.75
N THR A 861 37.67 13.11 -19.87
CA THR A 861 37.25 14.41 -20.41
C THR A 861 36.04 14.92 -19.63
N PRO A 862 35.99 16.22 -19.28
CA PRO A 862 34.84 16.78 -18.58
C PRO A 862 33.54 16.64 -19.37
N TRP A 863 32.46 16.30 -18.67
CA TRP A 863 31.14 16.03 -19.26
C TRP A 863 30.65 17.14 -20.20
N TYR A 864 30.99 18.40 -19.93
CA TYR A 864 30.52 19.54 -20.73
C TYR A 864 31.14 19.55 -22.13
N ARG A 865 32.29 18.90 -22.37
CA ARG A 865 32.89 18.77 -23.71
C ARG A 865 32.28 17.63 -24.55
N PHE A 866 31.41 16.79 -23.98
CA PHE A 866 30.82 15.67 -24.71
C PHE A 866 29.94 16.16 -25.89
N PRO A 867 30.02 15.53 -27.08
CA PRO A 867 29.29 15.98 -28.26
C PRO A 867 27.81 15.50 -28.26
N TYR A 868 27.04 15.95 -27.26
CA TYR A 868 25.63 15.58 -27.02
C TYR A 868 24.73 15.65 -28.28
N ILE A 869 24.82 16.76 -29.03
CA ILE A 869 24.00 16.95 -30.23
C ILE A 869 24.41 15.98 -31.35
N LYS A 870 25.71 15.74 -31.56
CA LYS A 870 26.18 14.79 -32.59
C LYS A 870 25.70 13.37 -32.30
N PHE A 871 25.72 12.93 -31.03
CA PHE A 871 25.18 11.63 -30.64
C PHE A 871 23.67 11.54 -30.79
N THR A 872 22.95 12.62 -30.47
CA THR A 872 21.49 12.70 -30.66
C THR A 872 21.13 12.58 -32.14
N LEU A 873 21.83 13.32 -33.01
CA LEU A 873 21.65 13.25 -34.46
C LEU A 873 22.01 11.87 -35.02
N LEU A 874 23.10 11.25 -34.53
CA LEU A 874 23.49 9.90 -34.91
C LEU A 874 22.40 8.88 -34.54
N TYR A 875 21.84 8.97 -33.34
CA TYR A 875 20.76 8.08 -32.90
C TYR A 875 19.55 8.18 -33.83
N TRP A 876 19.05 9.40 -34.10
CA TRP A 876 17.91 9.58 -35.01
C TRP A 876 18.21 9.17 -36.44
N LYS A 877 19.45 9.36 -36.91
CA LYS A 877 19.90 8.86 -38.21
C LYS A 877 19.82 7.33 -38.27
N LEU A 878 20.22 6.64 -37.20
CA LEU A 878 20.13 5.18 -37.10
C LEU A 878 18.67 4.69 -37.03
N VAL A 879 17.79 5.37 -36.26
CA VAL A 879 16.34 5.08 -36.25
C VAL A 879 15.75 5.25 -37.64
N LEU A 880 16.08 6.35 -38.33
CA LEU A 880 15.59 6.62 -39.68
C LEU A 880 16.09 5.57 -40.69
N PHE A 881 17.36 5.15 -40.59
CA PHE A 881 17.88 4.08 -41.45
C PHE A 881 17.28 2.72 -41.16
N ALA A 882 17.01 2.40 -39.89
CA ALA A 882 16.30 1.19 -39.51
C ALA A 882 14.88 1.20 -40.11
N TYR A 883 14.17 2.33 -40.00
CA TYR A 883 12.85 2.52 -40.61
C TYR A 883 12.89 2.40 -42.14
N LEU A 884 13.79 3.11 -42.83
CA LEU A 884 13.88 3.10 -44.30
C LEU A 884 14.29 1.72 -44.83
N SER A 885 15.19 1.02 -44.14
CA SER A 885 15.54 -0.36 -44.46
C SER A 885 14.34 -1.27 -44.30
N ALA A 886 13.60 -1.16 -43.20
CA ALA A 886 12.44 -2.01 -42.95
C ALA A 886 11.25 -1.70 -43.90
N ALA A 887 11.03 -0.44 -44.26
CA ALA A 887 10.02 0.00 -45.21
C ALA A 887 10.32 -0.39 -46.67
N ARG A 888 11.57 -0.77 -46.99
CA ARG A 888 11.93 -1.31 -48.32
C ARG A 888 11.58 -2.78 -48.51
N PHE A 889 11.51 -3.57 -47.43
CA PHE A 889 11.26 -5.02 -47.50
C PHE A 889 9.79 -5.40 -47.19
N ARG A 890 9.01 -4.51 -46.57
CA ARG A 890 7.59 -4.71 -46.17
C ARG A 890 6.82 -3.37 -46.30
N ASP A 891 5.48 -3.42 -46.23
CA ASP A 891 4.57 -2.26 -46.30
C ASP A 891 4.99 -1.09 -45.36
N PRO A 892 5.19 0.15 -45.88
CA PRO A 892 5.61 1.31 -45.10
C PRO A 892 4.69 1.63 -43.91
N LEU A 893 3.39 1.41 -44.06
CA LEU A 893 2.41 1.69 -43.00
C LEU A 893 2.57 0.71 -41.83
N ARG A 894 2.92 -0.55 -42.12
CA ARG A 894 3.21 -1.57 -41.11
C ARG A 894 4.55 -1.33 -40.42
N ALA A 895 5.55 -0.81 -41.13
CA ALA A 895 6.82 -0.42 -40.54
C ALA A 895 6.65 0.75 -39.54
N ALA A 896 5.87 1.77 -39.91
CA ALA A 896 5.62 2.94 -39.08
C ALA A 896 4.78 2.65 -37.83
N THR A 897 3.92 1.63 -37.88
CA THR A 897 3.07 1.21 -36.77
C THR A 897 3.66 0.05 -35.95
N ASN A 898 4.87 -0.40 -36.29
CA ASN A 898 5.53 -1.49 -35.58
C ASN A 898 6.00 -1.05 -34.18
N ILE A 899 5.74 -1.91 -33.19
CA ILE A 899 6.06 -1.61 -31.78
C ILE A 899 7.57 -1.44 -31.53
N GLY A 900 8.43 -2.15 -32.28
CA GLY A 900 9.88 -2.04 -32.18
C GLY A 900 10.37 -0.63 -32.53
N LEU A 901 9.90 -0.09 -33.67
CA LEU A 901 10.23 1.25 -34.10
C LEU A 901 9.65 2.31 -33.16
N ILE A 902 8.40 2.14 -32.70
CA ILE A 902 7.76 3.07 -31.75
C ILE A 902 8.56 3.15 -30.44
N MET A 903 9.06 2.02 -29.93
CA MET A 903 9.92 2.02 -28.74
C MET A 903 11.23 2.77 -28.97
N ASP A 904 11.89 2.58 -30.11
CA ASP A 904 13.11 3.32 -30.45
C ASP A 904 12.86 4.83 -30.60
N VAL A 905 11.69 5.23 -31.11
CA VAL A 905 11.27 6.64 -31.16
C VAL A 905 11.09 7.20 -29.74
N ILE A 906 10.43 6.47 -28.83
CA ILE A 906 10.25 6.91 -27.44
C ILE A 906 11.59 7.06 -26.72
N ILE A 907 12.48 6.07 -26.86
CA ILE A 907 13.83 6.13 -26.30
C ILE A 907 14.60 7.32 -26.88
N GLY A 908 14.50 7.54 -28.19
CA GLY A 908 15.08 8.69 -28.88
C GLY A 908 14.60 10.03 -28.32
N VAL A 909 13.30 10.17 -28.05
CA VAL A 909 12.73 11.40 -27.46
C VAL A 909 13.30 11.64 -26.07
N VAL A 910 13.35 10.61 -25.22
CA VAL A 910 13.90 10.73 -23.85
C VAL A 910 15.40 11.08 -23.89
N LEU A 911 16.17 10.39 -24.73
CA LEU A 911 17.60 10.65 -24.93
C LEU A 911 17.85 12.09 -25.41
N THR A 912 17.05 12.54 -26.37
CA THR A 912 17.13 13.90 -26.95
C THR A 912 16.88 14.95 -25.88
N LEU A 913 15.85 14.79 -25.05
CA LEU A 913 15.54 15.73 -23.98
C LEU A 913 16.68 15.81 -22.95
N LEU A 914 17.23 14.65 -22.57
CA LEU A 914 18.32 14.58 -21.60
C LEU A 914 19.62 15.19 -22.15
N PHE A 915 19.99 14.85 -23.39
CA PHE A 915 21.19 15.38 -24.04
C PHE A 915 21.06 16.86 -24.39
N ALA A 916 19.86 17.36 -24.72
CA ALA A 916 19.60 18.78 -24.90
C ALA A 916 19.78 19.56 -23.58
N GLN A 917 19.27 19.04 -22.45
CA GLN A 917 19.47 19.66 -21.14
C GLN A 917 20.95 19.73 -20.77
N LEU A 918 21.70 18.63 -20.93
CA LEU A 918 23.13 18.60 -20.66
C LEU A 918 23.89 19.52 -21.61
N TRP A 919 23.52 19.56 -22.89
CA TRP A 919 24.14 20.46 -23.86
C TRP A 919 23.95 21.93 -23.48
N VAL A 920 22.73 22.34 -23.05
CA VAL A 920 22.47 23.70 -22.57
C VAL A 920 23.29 24.04 -21.33
N LEU A 921 23.35 23.13 -20.36
CA LEU A 921 24.17 23.31 -19.15
C LEU A 921 25.67 23.39 -19.47
N ALA A 922 26.11 22.75 -20.56
CA ALA A 922 27.49 22.77 -21.00
C ALA A 922 27.89 24.10 -21.67
N ILE A 923 26.95 24.90 -22.20
CA ILE A 923 27.24 26.16 -22.89
C ILE A 923 28.08 27.13 -22.04
N PRO A 924 27.65 27.52 -20.82
CA PRO A 924 28.44 28.45 -20.00
C PRO A 924 29.81 27.87 -19.63
N LEU A 925 29.92 26.56 -19.42
CA LEU A 925 31.20 25.90 -19.11
C LEU A 925 32.14 25.86 -20.32
N ARG A 926 31.62 25.66 -21.53
CA ARG A 926 32.42 25.74 -22.78
C ARG A 926 32.90 27.15 -23.05
N LEU A 927 32.08 28.16 -22.75
CA LEU A 927 32.46 29.56 -22.87
C LEU A 927 33.56 29.94 -21.87
N LEU A 928 33.50 29.42 -20.64
CA LEU A 928 34.46 29.71 -19.58
C LEU A 928 35.78 28.93 -19.72
N TYR A 929 35.73 27.68 -20.18
CA TYR A 929 36.87 26.76 -20.19
C TYR A 929 37.29 26.29 -21.59
N GLY A 930 36.84 27.00 -22.63
CA GLY A 930 37.14 26.72 -24.05
C GLY A 930 36.41 25.50 -24.60
N GLY A 931 35.85 25.62 -25.82
CA GLY A 931 35.29 24.46 -26.52
C GLY A 931 34.71 24.73 -27.90
N GLU A 932 35.38 24.22 -28.93
CA GLU A 932 34.71 23.63 -30.08
C GLU A 932 35.39 22.30 -30.44
N ASN A 933 34.63 21.20 -30.35
CA ASN A 933 34.95 19.83 -30.76
C ASN A 933 36.30 19.22 -30.33
N PRO A 934 36.33 18.02 -29.72
CA PRO A 934 37.50 17.15 -29.90
C PRO A 934 37.51 16.73 -31.37
N SER A 935 38.06 17.55 -32.27
CA SER A 935 38.63 17.00 -33.49
C SER A 935 39.76 16.09 -33.04
N GLU A 936 39.79 14.87 -33.57
CA GLU A 936 40.96 13.99 -33.51
C GLU A 936 42.23 14.84 -33.66
N GLY A 937 43.07 14.92 -32.63
CA GLY A 937 44.37 15.58 -32.75
C GLY A 937 44.85 16.51 -31.63
N GLU A 938 44.11 16.73 -30.54
CA GLU A 938 44.75 17.37 -29.38
C GLU A 938 45.82 16.41 -28.81
N SER A 939 47.08 16.85 -28.78
CA SER A 939 48.20 16.09 -28.26
C SER A 939 49.00 16.94 -27.28
N SER A 940 49.48 16.31 -26.22
CA SER A 940 50.45 16.90 -25.31
C SER A 940 51.85 16.61 -25.84
N GLN A 941 52.63 17.66 -26.04
CA GLN A 941 54.03 17.54 -26.37
C GLN A 941 54.87 17.51 -25.09
N LEU A 942 55.67 16.48 -24.89
CA LEU A 942 56.59 16.34 -23.76
C LEU A 942 58.01 16.52 -24.27
N LEU A 943 58.76 17.45 -23.68
CA LEU A 943 60.19 17.57 -23.92
C LEU A 943 60.93 16.84 -22.80
N VAL A 944 61.62 15.74 -23.13
CA VAL A 944 62.29 14.89 -22.13
C VAL A 944 63.77 14.71 -22.44
N THR A 945 64.59 14.55 -21.39
CA THR A 945 66.00 14.15 -21.50
C THR A 945 66.19 12.74 -20.96
N VAL A 946 66.96 11.94 -21.69
CA VAL A 946 67.32 10.57 -21.32
C VAL A 946 68.86 10.45 -21.31
N PRO A 947 69.48 9.81 -20.31
CA PRO A 947 70.92 9.59 -20.30
C PRO A 947 71.40 8.82 -21.53
N SER A 948 72.52 9.21 -22.14
CA SER A 948 73.01 8.65 -23.42
C SER A 948 73.41 7.16 -23.36
N HIS A 949 73.52 6.58 -22.16
CA HIS A 949 73.78 5.15 -21.98
C HIS A 949 72.50 4.29 -21.99
N SER A 950 71.33 4.92 -21.92
CA SER A 950 70.02 4.26 -21.92
C SER A 950 69.45 4.23 -23.33
N THR A 951 69.22 3.03 -23.88
CA THR A 951 68.51 2.87 -25.15
C THR A 951 67.01 2.71 -24.87
N VAL A 952 66.19 3.59 -25.45
CA VAL A 952 64.74 3.63 -25.18
C VAL A 952 63.96 3.30 -26.45
N ASP A 953 63.13 2.25 -26.34
CA ASP A 953 62.20 1.83 -27.39
C ASP A 953 60.80 2.38 -27.08
N TRP A 954 60.54 3.62 -27.52
CA TRP A 954 59.29 4.34 -27.22
C TRP A 954 58.02 3.58 -27.65
N PRO A 955 57.94 2.98 -28.86
CA PRO A 955 56.78 2.18 -29.26
C PRO A 955 56.54 0.94 -28.39
N ARG A 956 57.60 0.37 -27.78
CA ARG A 956 57.47 -0.77 -26.86
C ARG A 956 56.97 -0.35 -25.47
N ILE A 957 57.27 0.88 -25.04
CA ILE A 957 56.70 1.47 -23.82
C ILE A 957 55.21 1.72 -24.02
N ASP A 958 54.85 2.42 -25.10
CA ASP A 958 53.46 2.53 -25.54
C ASP A 958 53.41 2.88 -27.03
N SER A 959 52.70 2.06 -27.81
CA SER A 959 52.64 2.20 -29.27
C SER A 959 52.01 3.52 -29.75
N ARG A 960 51.39 4.29 -28.84
CA ARG A 960 50.77 5.59 -29.11
C ARG A 960 51.74 6.76 -28.99
N ILE A 961 52.95 6.55 -28.46
CA ILE A 961 53.97 7.61 -28.36
C ILE A 961 54.57 7.86 -29.74
N GLN A 962 54.34 9.04 -30.28
CA GLN A 962 55.14 9.55 -31.40
C GLN A 962 56.34 10.29 -30.83
N TRP A 963 57.51 10.16 -31.44
CA TRP A 963 58.73 10.76 -30.89
C TRP A 963 59.66 11.29 -31.98
N GLN A 964 60.41 12.33 -31.64
CA GLN A 964 61.46 12.91 -32.47
C GLN A 964 62.70 13.16 -31.61
N SER A 965 63.87 12.66 -32.04
CA SER A 965 65.14 13.00 -31.40
C SER A 965 65.59 14.39 -31.87
N LEU A 966 65.90 15.27 -30.92
CA LEU A 966 66.32 16.65 -31.17
C LEU A 966 67.84 16.85 -31.04
N GLY A 967 68.58 15.81 -30.65
CA GLY A 967 70.05 15.82 -30.53
C GLY A 967 70.56 15.31 -29.19
N THR A 968 71.90 15.20 -29.05
CA THR A 968 72.57 14.75 -27.82
C THR A 968 73.56 15.81 -27.35
N LYS A 969 73.53 16.15 -26.06
CA LYS A 969 74.42 17.14 -25.44
C LYS A 969 74.68 16.74 -23.98
N ASN A 970 75.95 16.83 -23.53
CA ASN A 970 76.36 16.54 -22.14
C ASN A 970 75.87 15.18 -21.60
N ASN A 971 76.16 14.07 -22.31
CA ASN A 971 75.75 12.71 -21.92
C ASN A 971 74.23 12.50 -21.74
N SER A 972 73.40 13.35 -22.33
CA SER A 972 71.94 13.17 -22.40
C SER A 972 71.41 13.42 -23.81
N SER A 973 70.46 12.60 -24.24
CA SER A 973 69.74 12.73 -25.50
C SER A 973 68.37 13.37 -25.26
N LEU A 974 68.00 14.33 -26.10
CA LEU A 974 66.76 15.12 -25.99
C LEU A 974 65.71 14.59 -26.96
N PHE A 975 64.51 14.33 -26.46
CA PHE A 975 63.38 13.82 -27.24
C PHE A 975 62.15 14.72 -27.08
N LEU A 976 61.45 14.95 -28.18
CA LEU A 976 60.09 15.49 -28.20
C LEU A 976 59.12 14.32 -28.37
N LEU A 977 58.31 14.05 -27.36
CA LEU A 977 57.26 13.03 -27.40
C LEU A 977 55.91 13.71 -27.64
N THR A 978 55.11 13.18 -28.54
CA THR A 978 53.75 13.64 -28.81
C THR A 978 52.79 12.55 -28.37
N ILE A 979 51.94 12.87 -27.39
CA ILE A 979 51.00 11.92 -26.77
C ILE A 979 49.56 12.45 -26.98
N PRO A 980 48.61 11.62 -27.44
CA PRO A 980 47.22 12.04 -27.59
C PRO A 980 46.58 12.47 -26.26
N LYS A 981 45.86 13.60 -26.24
CA LYS A 981 45.00 14.00 -25.11
C LYS A 981 43.73 13.14 -25.09
N HIS A 982 43.27 12.78 -23.89
CA HIS A 982 42.00 12.09 -23.57
C HIS A 982 41.89 10.55 -23.65
N ILE A 983 42.97 9.77 -23.66
CA ILE A 983 43.04 8.40 -23.08
C ILE A 983 44.50 8.17 -22.64
N PRO A 984 44.78 7.24 -21.71
CA PRO A 984 45.22 7.49 -20.35
C PRO A 984 46.62 8.16 -20.29
N PHE A 985 46.68 9.48 -20.49
CA PHE A 985 47.89 10.29 -20.39
C PHE A 985 48.69 9.99 -19.11
N THR A 986 47.97 9.88 -17.98
CA THR A 986 48.48 9.42 -16.68
C THR A 986 49.16 8.05 -16.77
N GLU A 987 48.56 7.06 -17.43
CA GLU A 987 49.15 5.72 -17.58
C GLU A 987 50.41 5.74 -18.45
N ILE A 988 50.44 6.54 -19.51
CA ILE A 988 51.62 6.65 -20.37
C ILE A 988 52.78 7.30 -19.60
N LEU A 989 52.51 8.37 -18.84
CA LEU A 989 53.52 8.98 -17.97
C LEU A 989 54.03 8.00 -16.90
N LEU A 990 53.14 7.20 -16.30
CA LEU A 990 53.52 6.14 -15.36
C LEU A 990 54.40 5.08 -16.05
N LYS A 991 54.02 4.58 -17.22
CA LYS A 991 54.83 3.61 -17.99
C LYS A 991 56.19 4.16 -18.36
N ILE A 992 56.26 5.42 -18.79
CA ILE A 992 57.53 6.10 -19.07
C ILE A 992 58.39 6.17 -17.81
N SER A 993 57.80 6.58 -16.67
CA SER A 993 58.50 6.67 -15.39
C SER A 993 59.06 5.32 -14.91
N HIS A 994 58.37 4.21 -15.23
CA HIS A 994 58.79 2.86 -14.85
C HIS A 994 59.80 2.23 -15.81
N SER A 995 59.76 2.61 -17.08
CA SER A 995 60.51 1.92 -18.14
C SER A 995 61.83 2.61 -18.49
N VAL A 996 62.05 3.85 -18.03
CA VAL A 996 63.25 4.63 -18.34
C VAL A 996 63.86 5.17 -17.05
N GLU A 997 65.03 4.65 -16.68
CA GLU A 997 65.77 5.14 -15.51
C GLU A 997 66.33 6.56 -15.76
N HIS A 998 66.22 7.41 -14.75
CA HIS A 998 66.76 8.79 -14.73
C HIS A 998 66.25 9.71 -15.86
N ILE A 999 65.04 9.48 -16.37
CA ILE A 999 64.37 10.40 -17.30
C ILE A 999 63.94 11.69 -16.60
N GLN A 1000 64.17 12.84 -17.25
CA GLN A 1000 63.67 14.13 -16.77
C GLN A 1000 62.70 14.75 -17.78
N LEU A 1001 61.63 15.35 -17.28
CA LEU A 1001 60.64 16.07 -18.08
C LEU A 1001 60.90 17.57 -17.97
N ILE A 1002 61.28 18.21 -19.07
CA ILE A 1002 61.61 19.64 -19.10
C ILE A 1002 60.35 20.49 -19.26
N GLU A 1003 59.46 20.06 -20.14
CA GLU A 1003 58.33 20.88 -20.57
C GLU A 1003 57.16 20.01 -21.02
N ILE A 1004 55.93 20.43 -20.71
CA ILE A 1004 54.70 19.88 -21.26
C ILE A 1004 53.95 20.97 -22.02
N SER A 1005 53.92 20.87 -23.34
CA SER A 1005 53.11 21.72 -24.23
C SER A 1005 53.28 23.23 -23.94
N GLY A 1006 54.53 23.69 -23.77
CA GLY A 1006 54.83 25.08 -23.41
C GLY A 1006 54.99 25.35 -21.91
N GLN A 1007 54.52 24.46 -21.03
CA GLN A 1007 54.51 24.67 -19.58
C GLN A 1007 55.73 24.07 -18.89
N ARG A 1008 56.30 24.84 -17.96
CA ARG A 1008 57.47 24.46 -17.14
C ARG A 1008 57.25 24.56 -15.63
N ASP A 1009 56.04 24.96 -15.23
CA ASP A 1009 55.68 25.20 -13.84
C ASP A 1009 55.12 23.93 -13.17
N ASP A 1010 54.31 24.07 -12.12
CA ASP A 1010 53.73 22.95 -11.38
C ASP A 1010 52.51 22.32 -12.08
N MET A 1011 52.39 21.00 -11.98
CA MET A 1011 51.22 20.22 -12.37
C MET A 1011 50.49 19.66 -11.15
N GLN A 1012 49.18 19.46 -11.27
CA GLN A 1012 48.41 18.81 -10.21
C GLN A 1012 48.31 17.31 -10.44
N ILE A 1013 48.45 16.56 -9.36
CA ILE A 1013 48.32 15.11 -9.34
C ILE A 1013 47.32 14.74 -8.25
N GLU A 1014 46.37 13.89 -8.60
CA GLU A 1014 45.44 13.29 -7.67
C GLU A 1014 45.88 11.85 -7.34
N VAL A 1015 45.98 11.57 -6.04
CA VAL A 1015 46.44 10.27 -5.52
C VAL A 1015 45.50 9.77 -4.44
N THR A 1016 45.49 8.44 -4.24
CA THR A 1016 44.69 7.78 -3.20
C THR A 1016 45.52 6.91 -2.28
N VAL A 1017 45.11 6.84 -1.01
CA VAL A 1017 45.70 5.96 0.02
C VAL A 1017 44.61 5.29 0.86
N ASP A 1018 44.80 4.01 1.19
CA ASP A 1018 43.79 3.17 1.86
C ASP A 1018 43.57 3.47 3.37
N LYS A 1019 44.27 4.46 3.94
CA LYS A 1019 44.13 4.87 5.36
C LYS A 1019 44.45 6.35 5.57
N LYS A 1020 43.67 7.04 6.40
CA LYS A 1020 43.86 8.47 6.74
C LYS A 1020 45.26 8.82 7.24
N ASN A 1021 45.90 7.96 8.03
CA ASN A 1021 47.24 8.24 8.57
C ASN A 1021 48.36 8.06 7.52
N ALA A 1022 48.10 7.37 6.42
CA ALA A 1022 49.06 7.13 5.34
C ALA A 1022 49.31 8.37 4.47
N ILE A 1023 48.56 9.46 4.66
CA ILE A 1023 48.75 10.72 3.93
C ILE A 1023 49.90 11.57 4.51
N ASN A 1024 50.27 11.37 5.78
CA ASN A 1024 51.26 12.22 6.44
C ASN A 1024 52.64 12.23 5.73
N PRO A 1025 53.15 11.09 5.22
CA PRO A 1025 54.34 11.08 4.36
C PRO A 1025 54.14 11.90 3.07
N LEU A 1026 52.97 11.78 2.43
CA LEU A 1026 52.65 12.53 1.19
C LEU A 1026 52.61 14.05 1.40
N LYS A 1027 52.22 14.51 2.59
CA LYS A 1027 52.25 15.94 2.95
C LYS A 1027 53.66 16.52 3.01
N ARG A 1028 54.70 15.69 3.08
CA ARG A 1028 56.12 16.07 3.20
C ARG A 1028 56.96 15.55 2.03
N LEU A 1029 56.31 15.09 0.96
CA LEU A 1029 56.97 14.48 -0.18
C LEU A 1029 57.89 15.50 -0.87
N ALA A 1030 59.18 15.17 -1.00
CA ALA A 1030 60.13 16.05 -1.65
C ALA A 1030 59.77 16.24 -3.13
N GLY A 1031 59.77 17.50 -3.60
CA GLY A 1031 59.38 17.85 -4.97
C GLY A 1031 57.87 17.93 -5.25
N ALA A 1032 57.03 17.70 -4.23
CA ALA A 1032 55.58 17.88 -4.30
C ALA A 1032 55.07 18.79 -3.19
N ARG A 1033 54.22 19.75 -3.54
CA ARG A 1033 53.47 20.61 -2.61
C ARG A 1033 52.07 20.04 -2.41
N TYR A 1034 51.76 19.65 -1.18
CA TYR A 1034 50.41 19.24 -0.80
C TYR A 1034 49.40 20.39 -0.92
N LEU A 1035 48.21 20.10 -1.48
CA LEU A 1035 47.12 21.07 -1.62
C LEU A 1035 45.99 20.82 -0.61
N TYR A 1036 45.31 19.68 -0.71
CA TYR A 1036 44.21 19.30 0.17
C TYR A 1036 43.91 17.79 0.09
N ASP A 1037 43.18 17.27 1.09
CA ASP A 1037 42.69 15.90 1.12
C ASP A 1037 41.21 15.81 1.47
N TYR A 1038 40.55 14.77 0.99
CA TYR A 1038 39.12 14.55 1.18
C TYR A 1038 38.76 13.05 1.15
N GLN A 1039 37.59 12.70 1.69
CA GLN A 1039 37.04 11.34 1.69
C GLN A 1039 35.60 11.38 1.20
N TYR A 1040 35.23 10.44 0.34
CA TYR A 1040 33.82 10.29 -0.04
C TYR A 1040 33.05 9.63 1.10
N PRO A 1041 31.81 10.06 1.42
CA PRO A 1041 30.99 9.42 2.46
C PRO A 1041 30.72 7.93 2.21
N THR A 1042 30.81 7.51 0.95
CA THR A 1042 30.60 6.13 0.49
C THR A 1042 31.85 5.26 0.59
N ASP A 1043 33.04 5.87 0.76
CA ASP A 1043 34.31 5.20 0.94
C ASP A 1043 35.16 5.99 1.96
N PRO A 1044 34.86 5.85 3.27
CA PRO A 1044 35.62 6.51 4.32
C PRO A 1044 36.99 5.85 4.56
N THR A 1045 37.26 4.71 3.91
CA THR A 1045 38.53 3.99 4.03
C THR A 1045 39.60 4.60 3.14
N THR A 1046 39.24 5.07 1.94
CA THR A 1046 40.17 5.71 1.02
C THR A 1046 40.25 7.22 1.29
N THR A 1047 41.47 7.76 1.33
CA THR A 1047 41.71 9.21 1.36
C THR A 1047 42.25 9.66 0.01
N TYR A 1048 41.59 10.66 -0.58
CA TYR A 1048 41.98 11.29 -1.83
C TYR A 1048 42.82 12.53 -1.51
N CYS A 1049 43.92 12.73 -2.22
CA CYS A 1049 44.88 13.79 -1.97
C CYS A 1049 45.26 14.47 -3.28
N ALA A 1050 45.22 15.80 -3.30
CA ALA A 1050 45.71 16.62 -4.39
C ALA A 1050 47.11 17.16 -4.07
N LEU A 1051 48.06 16.95 -4.98
CA LEU A 1051 49.44 17.43 -4.91
C LEU A 1051 49.75 18.35 -6.10
N SER A 1052 50.63 19.33 -5.92
CA SER A 1052 51.18 20.22 -6.94
C SER A 1052 52.66 19.89 -7.09
N VAL A 1053 53.10 19.43 -8.26
CA VAL A 1053 54.43 18.86 -8.50
C VAL A 1053 55.12 19.62 -9.61
N ASN A 1054 56.35 20.05 -9.40
CA ASN A 1054 57.11 20.71 -10.44
C ASN A 1054 57.37 19.74 -11.62
N ILE A 1055 57.17 20.19 -12.86
CA ILE A 1055 57.33 19.34 -14.05
C ILE A 1055 58.68 18.61 -14.09
N ASN A 1056 59.77 19.27 -13.68
CA ASN A 1056 61.12 18.66 -13.69
C ASN A 1056 61.29 17.51 -12.70
N GLN A 1057 60.47 17.47 -11.64
CA GLN A 1057 60.50 16.47 -10.58
C GLN A 1057 59.36 15.44 -10.71
N LEU A 1058 58.55 15.53 -11.77
CA LEU A 1058 57.35 14.72 -11.93
C LEU A 1058 57.67 13.22 -11.87
N PHE A 1059 58.63 12.74 -12.65
CA PHE A 1059 58.96 11.31 -12.70
C PHE A 1059 59.59 10.80 -11.39
N GLU A 1060 60.37 11.62 -10.69
CA GLU A 1060 60.91 11.28 -9.36
C GLU A 1060 59.79 11.15 -8.32
N VAL A 1061 58.85 12.09 -8.33
CA VAL A 1061 57.69 12.07 -7.43
C VAL A 1061 56.77 10.88 -7.73
N LEU A 1062 56.55 10.54 -9.00
CA LEU A 1062 55.74 9.37 -9.38
C LEU A 1062 56.37 8.05 -8.89
N ALA A 1063 57.69 7.93 -8.96
CA ALA A 1063 58.39 6.77 -8.40
C ALA A 1063 58.25 6.69 -6.87
N GLU A 1064 58.37 7.82 -6.17
CA GLU A 1064 58.28 7.85 -4.71
C GLU A 1064 56.84 7.63 -4.20
N LEU A 1065 55.82 8.07 -4.95
CA LEU A 1065 54.42 7.79 -4.64
C LEU A 1065 54.13 6.29 -4.61
N GLN A 1066 54.77 5.51 -5.49
CA GLN A 1066 54.66 4.06 -5.49
C GLN A 1066 55.29 3.42 -4.26
N ASN A 1067 56.45 3.92 -3.79
CA ASN A 1067 57.09 3.47 -2.56
C ASN A 1067 56.19 3.67 -1.32
N HIS A 1068 55.34 4.69 -1.35
CA HIS A 1068 54.36 4.97 -0.30
C HIS A 1068 53.02 4.23 -0.44
N SER A 1069 52.91 3.27 -1.38
CA SER A 1069 51.64 2.59 -1.70
C SER A 1069 50.50 3.55 -2.06
N ALA A 1070 50.83 4.74 -2.59
CA ALA A 1070 49.84 5.69 -3.06
C ALA A 1070 49.51 5.39 -4.53
N LYS A 1071 48.21 5.32 -4.85
CA LYS A 1071 47.76 5.09 -6.22
C LYS A 1071 47.49 6.42 -6.91
N VAL A 1072 48.24 6.71 -7.97
CA VAL A 1072 48.00 7.88 -8.84
C VAL A 1072 46.72 7.65 -9.64
N LEU A 1073 45.74 8.52 -9.44
CA LEU A 1073 44.47 8.49 -10.18
C LEU A 1073 44.54 9.32 -11.45
N GLN A 1074 45.07 10.55 -11.35
CA GLN A 1074 45.11 11.47 -12.48
C GLN A 1074 46.27 12.47 -12.37
N ILE A 1075 46.97 12.68 -13.49
CA ILE A 1075 47.91 13.80 -13.68
C ILE A 1075 47.21 14.80 -14.59
N TYR A 1076 46.98 16.01 -14.10
CA TYR A 1076 46.21 17.05 -14.80
C TYR A 1076 47.14 17.88 -15.69
N ASP A 1077 46.91 17.86 -17.01
CA ASP A 1077 47.53 18.79 -17.93
C ASP A 1077 46.69 20.09 -17.97
N PHE A 1078 47.20 21.18 -17.40
CA PHE A 1078 46.49 22.46 -17.37
C PHE A 1078 46.61 23.20 -18.70
N LEU A 1079 45.98 22.69 -19.76
CA LEU A 1079 45.79 23.42 -21.02
C LEU A 1079 44.31 23.52 -21.39
#